data_AF-A0A7Y2GIN6-F1
#
_entry.id   AF-A0A7Y2GIN6-F1
#
_cell.length_a   1.000
_cell.length_b   1.000
_cell.length_c   1.000
_cell.angle_alpha   90.00
_cell.angle_beta   90.00
_cell.angle_gamma   90.00
#
_symmetry.space_group_name_H-M   'P 1'
#
loop_
_entity.id
_entity.type
_entity.pdbx_description
1 polymer ?
#
loop_
_entity_poly.entity_id
_entity_poly.type
_entity_poly.pdbx_seq_one_letter_code
_entity_poly.pdbx_strand_id
1 'polypeptide(L)'
;MKLRCHKQMFTPKAATLLARFVYAMSAALILFVAASAQNPYENRNISRIDITFEGADRDVSAAEQFRSVAGGALGTTYSTVRVRDALERLYETDKIVSASVQANLVGDNDVAIRFIIKRKSVVKKVTVSVSPAVGDSVTEQDLRLQINLLSPGSTVSDRILSENSNLMLTYLRERGFYDARIETTQKTLSNEKEVEVFFDVDPNAQAKVGKFELGINGVDTTALEEQISLTEGTFFSREKLSEDLEKIRAVLRDKGFLAPRLLEPRIIYDGDSNTIDIAIQGQVGAVVDVIVDSEEQKVGDKTQTRLLPVKREGTLDYSAIVEGQRRLETYYQEKGYFFARVTPECSVDPPFSPGEASSTDNGTEELCIALAGSDLKNKNVELKYVANLNRRLRLTDLVLEGTDLFTMEEIQTVLQSQTKSILGFIPFFGYGRGYTSLELIQRDRATILSLLRELGYREAKVGIKQGVSINGEDLIITFVVREGRPTKIVDVSIEGNKQISTATLMTELPNLVSRNYSRAAARNGVRKLAQYYANKGYFYADISSSIVEVPDKDLVDHDEVKIVYKIENEGDPVFVNRVLINGAERTKEASVRRFLEFEPDSLLRQNDIFVSEQRLFSTDAFDAIEFFPEPAGDRPDGKGSLSDIILNLREKKPRLITYGGGYSTDVGLSGFFDIRHFNLFGKLQQGGAQVRWSQRRQLFQVDFVDPRFWRDGSDLNGNKRFAPLRFTAQYQRDSTVTRFFRSAFDRGTFGVVQRIDANGVPVDELGNNAGDPTLNRFTLSVETNRTISEKDRSILFFKYKFEDVRLFNFESLLIKELLRPDASVRISGVNLTYVRDTRRNCSPRFTILDIIAKGEEGDPCRYSSGDPTTGDYLTAEYSLSAPTLGANIGFNKFQVSYNRYYTLKALKNTTFAARAIFGIANVFSNGDRFTGTQYPGLNGSLPISERFFAGGSTTIRGFEFEAAGPRVVVVPSGTFFDQQGNVVNLDPFTIPFGGNALAVVNMEARIPITDAVRAVPFYDGGNVFRTPQEIFDPADAPANNVFQSNIRSLWTHTAGFGLRIKTPIGGEFAVDYGYLLNPPRFQIPQQVGPNGVYRLRQGQLHFRFSQAF
;
A
#
# COMPACT_ATOMS: atom_id res chain seq x y z
N MET A 1 -52.60 23.55 56.05
CA MET A 1 -52.14 24.68 56.90
C MET A 1 -52.44 25.97 56.12
N LYS A 2 -53.20 26.92 56.69
CA LYS A 2 -53.66 28.22 56.09
C LYS A 2 -52.45 29.08 55.61
N LEU A 3 -52.43 29.95 54.58
CA LEU A 3 -53.34 31.04 54.10
C LEU A 3 -52.91 31.58 52.68
N ARG A 4 -53.89 32.06 51.86
CA ARG A 4 -53.95 33.17 50.82
C ARG A 4 -52.87 33.29 49.69
N CYS A 5 -53.14 33.68 48.44
CA CYS A 5 -54.27 34.40 47.82
C CYS A 5 -54.42 34.12 46.30
N HIS A 6 -55.68 33.90 45.87
CA HIS A 6 -56.37 34.00 44.56
C HIS A 6 -55.62 34.32 43.23
N LYS A 7 -56.00 33.73 42.09
CA LYS A 7 -57.39 33.68 41.54
C LYS A 7 -57.62 32.49 40.60
N GLN A 8 -58.78 31.86 40.77
CA GLN A 8 -59.32 30.73 40.00
C GLN A 8 -60.43 31.15 39.03
N MET A 9 -60.53 30.33 37.98
CA MET A 9 -61.70 29.91 37.19
C MET A 9 -63.09 30.11 37.81
N PHE A 10 -64.05 30.45 36.93
CA PHE A 10 -65.43 29.96 36.99
C PHE A 10 -66.00 29.91 35.55
N THR A 11 -66.41 28.72 35.11
CA THR A 11 -67.33 28.47 33.97
C THR A 11 -68.76 28.82 34.40
N PRO A 12 -69.74 29.23 33.54
CA PRO A 12 -70.53 28.23 32.77
C PRO A 12 -71.34 28.76 31.54
N LYS A 13 -72.08 27.82 30.92
CA LYS A 13 -73.22 27.98 29.98
C LYS A 13 -74.01 29.30 30.08
N ALA A 14 -74.26 29.94 28.94
CA ALA A 14 -75.56 30.45 28.45
C ALA A 14 -75.39 31.26 27.14
N ALA A 15 -76.45 31.29 26.33
CA ALA A 15 -76.72 32.20 25.21
C ALA A 15 -76.10 31.89 23.83
N THR A 16 -76.67 30.87 23.20
CA THR A 16 -77.21 30.97 21.84
C THR A 16 -78.17 32.17 21.76
N LEU A 17 -77.87 33.19 20.96
CA LEU A 17 -78.76 34.10 20.20
C LEU A 17 -77.94 35.34 19.82
N LEU A 18 -78.12 35.86 18.60
CA LEU A 18 -77.42 37.02 17.99
C LEU A 18 -76.04 36.78 17.37
N ALA A 19 -75.97 35.94 16.32
CA ALA A 19 -75.11 36.23 15.15
C ALA A 19 -75.51 35.43 13.88
N ARG A 20 -76.78 35.07 13.74
CA ARG A 20 -77.35 34.48 12.51
C ARG A 20 -78.27 35.43 11.73
N PHE A 21 -78.19 36.74 11.99
CA PHE A 21 -79.10 37.73 11.38
C PHE A 21 -78.44 38.89 10.62
N VAL A 22 -77.16 38.77 10.23
CA VAL A 22 -76.50 39.77 9.36
C VAL A 22 -76.02 39.17 8.02
N TYR A 23 -76.28 37.89 7.78
CA TYR A 23 -75.96 37.20 6.52
C TYR A 23 -76.99 37.43 5.40
N ALA A 24 -77.93 38.38 5.54
CA ALA A 24 -78.97 38.65 4.55
C ALA A 24 -79.29 40.15 4.32
N MET A 25 -78.52 41.08 4.89
CA MET A 25 -78.68 42.54 4.63
C MET A 25 -77.34 43.26 4.52
N SER A 26 -76.51 42.81 3.57
CA SER A 26 -75.43 43.62 2.98
C SER A 26 -75.22 43.25 1.51
N ALA A 27 -76.27 42.74 0.86
CA ALA A 27 -76.34 42.40 -0.56
C ALA A 27 -77.04 43.51 -1.40
N ALA A 28 -77.09 44.75 -0.92
CA ALA A 28 -77.80 45.84 -1.60
C ALA A 28 -77.07 47.21 -1.59
N LEU A 29 -75.79 47.27 -1.24
CA LEU A 29 -75.00 48.50 -1.39
C LEU A 29 -73.52 48.16 -1.59
N ILE A 30 -73.16 47.73 -2.79
CA ILE A 30 -71.91 48.00 -3.55
C ILE A 30 -72.15 47.38 -4.95
N LEU A 31 -73.08 47.98 -5.67
CA LEU A 31 -73.05 48.08 -7.12
C LEU A 31 -72.81 49.57 -7.36
N PHE A 32 -71.80 49.90 -8.17
CA PHE A 32 -71.17 51.22 -8.39
C PHE A 32 -70.03 51.61 -7.42
N VAL A 33 -68.84 51.04 -7.63
CA VAL A 33 -67.67 51.73 -8.25
C VAL A 33 -66.73 50.65 -8.80
N ALA A 34 -66.96 50.21 -10.04
CA ALA A 34 -65.87 49.75 -10.88
C ALA A 34 -65.32 51.01 -11.55
N ALA A 35 -64.31 51.61 -10.93
CA ALA A 35 -63.45 52.61 -11.56
C ALA A 35 -62.02 52.27 -11.12
N SER A 36 -61.32 51.64 -12.04
CA SER A 36 -59.87 51.56 -12.16
C SER A 36 -59.10 52.64 -11.38
N ALA A 37 -58.59 52.29 -10.20
CA ALA A 37 -57.26 52.74 -9.84
C ALA A 37 -56.28 51.81 -10.56
N GLN A 38 -56.08 52.03 -11.86
CA GLN A 38 -54.92 51.45 -12.53
C GLN A 38 -53.70 51.89 -11.74
N ASN A 39 -52.91 50.93 -11.25
CA ASN A 39 -51.60 51.22 -10.69
C ASN A 39 -50.90 52.17 -11.68
N PRO A 40 -50.49 53.39 -11.27
CA PRO A 40 -50.02 54.42 -12.19
C PRO A 40 -48.83 53.97 -13.04
N TYR A 41 -48.18 52.87 -12.67
CA TYR A 41 -47.04 52.25 -13.36
C TYR A 41 -47.41 51.12 -14.34
N GLU A 42 -48.63 50.57 -14.32
CA GLU A 42 -49.00 49.38 -15.11
C GLU A 42 -48.89 49.63 -16.63
N ASN A 43 -48.32 48.67 -17.37
CA ASN A 43 -48.05 48.72 -18.83
C ASN A 43 -47.08 49.81 -19.32
N ARG A 44 -46.40 50.52 -18.42
CA ARG A 44 -45.32 51.46 -18.79
C ARG A 44 -44.00 50.74 -19.04
N ASN A 45 -43.11 51.32 -19.83
CA ASN A 45 -41.84 50.68 -20.18
C ASN A 45 -40.84 50.77 -19.02
N ILE A 46 -40.12 49.70 -18.73
CA ILE A 46 -39.12 49.68 -17.64
C ILE A 46 -37.80 50.24 -18.19
N SER A 47 -37.44 51.47 -17.79
CA SER A 47 -36.23 52.14 -18.29
C SER A 47 -34.96 51.73 -17.53
N ARG A 48 -35.06 51.36 -16.26
CA ARG A 48 -33.96 50.82 -15.45
C ARG A 48 -34.43 50.01 -14.24
N ILE A 49 -33.60 49.05 -13.85
CA ILE A 49 -33.76 48.24 -12.63
C ILE A 49 -32.54 48.47 -11.75
N ASP A 50 -32.75 49.05 -10.58
CA ASP A 50 -31.70 49.32 -9.59
C ASP A 50 -31.81 48.30 -8.44
N ILE A 51 -30.68 47.73 -8.01
CA ILE A 51 -30.59 46.96 -6.76
C ILE A 51 -29.83 47.79 -5.74
N THR A 52 -30.42 47.97 -4.56
CA THR A 52 -29.81 48.63 -3.41
C THR A 52 -29.91 47.71 -2.21
N PHE A 53 -28.86 47.63 -1.39
CA PHE A 53 -28.90 46.83 -0.18
C PHE A 53 -29.32 47.67 1.02
N GLU A 54 -30.05 47.07 1.95
CA GLU A 54 -30.34 47.66 3.25
C GLU A 54 -29.08 47.60 4.12
N GLY A 55 -28.67 48.73 4.73
CA GLY A 55 -27.46 48.83 5.57
C GLY A 55 -26.22 49.35 4.83
N ALA A 56 -25.03 48.97 5.30
CA ALA A 56 -23.75 49.45 4.75
C ALA A 56 -23.21 48.63 3.55
N ASP A 57 -23.93 47.60 3.09
CA ASP A 57 -23.50 46.74 1.97
C ASP A 57 -23.50 47.51 0.63
N ARG A 58 -22.37 47.49 -0.08
CA ARG A 58 -22.16 48.14 -1.38
C ARG A 58 -21.61 47.17 -2.45
N ASP A 59 -21.84 45.87 -2.28
CA ASP A 59 -21.34 44.81 -3.17
C ASP A 59 -21.92 44.89 -4.59
N VAL A 60 -21.16 45.54 -5.48
CA VAL A 60 -21.57 45.78 -6.89
C VAL A 60 -21.80 44.49 -7.66
N SER A 61 -21.02 43.43 -7.38
CA SER A 61 -21.14 42.13 -8.06
C SER A 61 -22.45 41.43 -7.68
N ALA A 62 -22.79 41.41 -6.39
CA ALA A 62 -24.05 40.86 -5.93
C ALA A 62 -25.25 41.68 -6.43
N ALA A 63 -25.13 43.01 -6.52
CA ALA A 63 -26.19 43.86 -7.06
C ALA A 63 -26.50 43.50 -8.51
N GLU A 64 -25.50 43.22 -9.35
CA GLU A 64 -25.70 42.75 -10.73
C GLU A 64 -26.29 41.33 -10.79
N GLN A 65 -25.90 40.42 -9.90
CA GLN A 65 -26.51 39.08 -9.81
C GLN A 65 -28.01 39.16 -9.49
N PHE A 66 -28.40 39.91 -8.46
CA PHE A 66 -29.81 40.08 -8.11
C PHE A 66 -30.58 40.88 -9.17
N ARG A 67 -29.92 41.83 -9.85
CA ARG A 67 -30.50 42.56 -10.99
C ARG A 67 -30.82 41.61 -12.15
N SER A 68 -29.93 40.66 -12.44
CA SER A 68 -30.14 39.65 -13.47
C SER A 68 -31.33 38.74 -13.13
N VAL A 69 -31.40 38.24 -11.88
CA VAL A 69 -32.51 37.40 -11.39
C VAL A 69 -33.85 38.14 -11.43
N ALA A 70 -33.90 39.36 -10.93
CA ALA A 70 -35.12 40.19 -10.95
C ALA A 70 -35.50 40.60 -12.37
N GLY A 71 -34.53 41.00 -13.20
CA GLY A 71 -34.74 41.43 -14.58
C GLY A 71 -35.30 40.33 -15.48
N GLY A 72 -34.88 39.08 -15.29
CA GLY A 72 -35.42 37.93 -16.01
C GLY A 72 -36.90 37.62 -15.73
N ALA A 73 -37.49 38.19 -14.68
CA ALA A 73 -38.92 38.04 -14.35
C ALA A 73 -39.76 39.27 -14.74
N LEU A 74 -39.18 40.47 -14.74
CA LEU A 74 -39.91 41.73 -14.93
C LEU A 74 -40.36 41.99 -16.39
N GLY A 75 -39.64 41.46 -17.38
CA GLY A 75 -39.91 41.72 -18.80
C GLY A 75 -39.65 43.19 -19.20
N THR A 76 -40.23 43.64 -20.32
CA THR A 76 -40.02 45.00 -20.86
C THR A 76 -40.97 46.05 -20.28
N THR A 77 -42.19 45.66 -19.92
CA THR A 77 -43.22 46.56 -19.37
C THR A 77 -43.55 46.22 -17.91
N TYR A 78 -43.76 47.25 -17.10
CA TYR A 78 -44.11 47.11 -15.69
C TYR A 78 -45.46 46.40 -15.55
N SER A 79 -45.46 45.31 -14.77
CA SER A 79 -46.68 44.66 -14.31
C SER A 79 -46.54 44.22 -12.87
N THR A 80 -47.57 44.48 -12.08
CA THR A 80 -47.67 44.03 -10.68
C THR A 80 -47.45 42.53 -10.51
N VAL A 81 -47.93 41.71 -11.45
CA VAL A 81 -47.73 40.24 -11.42
C VAL A 81 -46.25 39.89 -11.60
N ARG A 82 -45.59 40.50 -12.59
CA ARG A 82 -44.16 40.24 -12.88
C ARG A 82 -43.22 40.78 -11.79
N VAL A 83 -43.61 41.86 -11.12
CA VAL A 83 -42.89 42.38 -9.95
C VAL A 83 -42.99 41.40 -8.77
N ARG A 84 -44.14 40.77 -8.58
CA ARG A 84 -44.31 39.70 -7.59
C ARG A 84 -43.46 38.48 -7.95
N ASP A 85 -43.47 38.04 -9.20
CA ASP A 85 -42.63 36.92 -9.68
C ASP A 85 -41.13 37.23 -9.50
N ALA A 86 -40.72 38.48 -9.73
CA ALA A 86 -39.34 38.92 -9.50
C ALA A 86 -38.96 38.88 -8.01
N LEU A 87 -39.86 39.29 -7.12
CA LEU A 87 -39.66 39.15 -5.67
C LEU A 87 -39.57 37.67 -5.27
N GLU A 88 -40.46 36.83 -5.80
CA GLU A 88 -40.46 35.38 -5.52
C GLU A 88 -39.15 34.73 -5.97
N ARG A 89 -38.66 35.01 -7.18
CA ARG A 89 -37.35 34.53 -7.66
C ARG A 89 -36.18 35.03 -6.83
N LEU A 90 -36.26 36.26 -6.30
CA LEU A 90 -35.24 36.77 -5.39
C LEU A 90 -35.24 35.99 -4.07
N TYR A 91 -36.40 35.61 -3.53
CA TYR A 91 -36.51 34.75 -2.36
C TYR A 91 -36.06 33.31 -2.63
N GLU A 92 -36.33 32.77 -3.82
CA GLU A 92 -35.84 31.45 -4.26
C GLU A 92 -34.32 31.35 -4.31
N THR A 93 -33.59 32.47 -4.35
CA THR A 93 -32.12 32.44 -4.26
C THR A 93 -31.60 32.00 -2.88
N ASP A 94 -32.46 31.98 -1.86
CA ASP A 94 -32.15 31.73 -0.44
C ASP A 94 -31.12 32.69 0.19
N LYS A 95 -30.66 33.72 -0.54
CA LYS A 95 -29.61 34.66 -0.12
C LYS A 95 -30.13 35.93 0.54
N ILE A 96 -31.45 36.08 0.67
CA ILE A 96 -32.09 37.31 1.15
C ILE A 96 -33.02 37.04 2.34
N VAL A 97 -33.08 37.99 3.27
CA VAL A 97 -33.98 38.01 4.43
C VAL A 97 -35.29 38.71 4.05
N SER A 98 -35.18 39.85 3.36
CA SER A 98 -36.32 40.62 2.88
C SER A 98 -35.97 41.36 1.61
N ALA A 99 -36.96 41.53 0.72
CA ALA A 99 -36.85 42.41 -0.43
C ALA A 99 -38.10 43.29 -0.52
N SER A 100 -37.91 44.58 -0.74
CA SER A 100 -38.98 45.53 -1.05
C SER A 100 -38.72 46.20 -2.38
N VAL A 101 -39.78 46.64 -3.05
CA VAL A 101 -39.71 47.23 -4.38
C VAL A 101 -40.31 48.63 -4.35
N GLN A 102 -39.60 49.58 -4.93
CA GLN A 102 -40.04 50.95 -5.15
C GLN A 102 -40.10 51.21 -6.65
N ALA A 103 -41.21 51.78 -7.13
CA ALA A 103 -41.37 52.17 -8.52
C ALA A 103 -41.53 53.69 -8.60
N ASN A 104 -40.76 54.34 -9.47
CA ASN A 104 -40.81 55.78 -9.68
C ASN A 104 -41.01 56.08 -11.17
N LEU A 105 -41.87 57.05 -11.49
CA LEU A 105 -42.04 57.53 -12.86
C LEU A 105 -40.78 58.27 -13.32
N VAL A 106 -40.33 57.97 -14.53
CA VAL A 106 -39.23 58.68 -15.20
C VAL A 106 -39.80 59.26 -16.50
N GLY A 107 -40.30 60.49 -16.44
CA GLY A 107 -41.07 61.09 -17.54
C GLY A 107 -42.49 60.54 -17.67
N ASP A 108 -43.13 60.77 -18.82
CA ASP A 108 -44.57 60.50 -19.00
C ASP A 108 -44.92 59.03 -19.28
N ASN A 109 -43.96 58.20 -19.73
CA ASN A 109 -44.22 56.82 -20.19
C ASN A 109 -43.29 55.72 -19.63
N ASP A 110 -42.25 56.06 -18.87
CA ASP A 110 -41.27 55.08 -18.35
C ASP A 110 -41.28 54.96 -16.82
N VAL A 111 -40.89 53.79 -16.32
CA VAL A 111 -40.81 53.47 -14.89
C VAL A 111 -39.42 52.96 -14.55
N ALA A 112 -38.83 53.51 -13.50
CA ALA A 112 -37.64 52.97 -12.85
C ALA A 112 -38.06 52.13 -11.65
N ILE A 113 -37.56 50.90 -11.58
CA ILE A 113 -37.82 49.97 -10.47
C ILE A 113 -36.56 49.87 -9.63
N ARG A 114 -36.69 50.04 -8.31
CA ARG A 114 -35.61 49.85 -7.34
C ARG A 114 -35.99 48.76 -6.35
N PHE A 115 -35.19 47.70 -6.27
CA PHE A 115 -35.29 46.71 -5.21
C PHE A 115 -34.36 47.09 -4.06
N ILE A 116 -34.92 47.14 -2.86
CA ILE A 116 -34.17 47.29 -1.61
C ILE A 116 -34.11 45.91 -0.96
N ILE A 117 -32.92 45.31 -0.92
CA ILE A 117 -32.70 43.93 -0.49
C ILE A 117 -31.92 43.91 0.83
N LYS A 118 -32.44 43.20 1.82
CA LYS A 118 -31.69 42.80 3.01
C LYS A 118 -31.18 41.39 2.80
N ARG A 119 -29.87 41.21 2.79
CA ARG A 119 -29.24 39.90 2.54
C ARG A 119 -29.16 39.07 3.82
N LYS A 120 -29.14 37.75 3.69
CA LYS A 120 -28.77 36.86 4.79
C LYS A 120 -27.30 37.03 5.10
N SER A 121 -26.95 36.96 6.39
CA SER A 121 -25.56 36.90 6.80
C SER A 121 -24.95 35.57 6.38
N VAL A 122 -23.67 35.57 6.02
CA VAL A 122 -22.93 34.38 5.62
C VAL A 122 -21.81 34.08 6.61
N VAL A 123 -21.54 32.80 6.82
CA VAL A 123 -20.44 32.35 7.68
C VAL A 123 -19.13 32.79 7.05
N LYS A 124 -18.28 33.50 7.80
CA LYS A 124 -16.89 33.72 7.41
C LYS A 124 -15.98 32.63 7.97
N LYS A 125 -16.23 32.27 9.23
CA LYS A 125 -15.40 31.35 9.99
C LYS A 125 -16.23 30.67 11.06
N VAL A 126 -15.95 29.39 11.28
CA VAL A 126 -16.51 28.61 12.38
C VAL A 126 -15.37 28.23 13.34
N THR A 127 -15.56 28.51 14.62
CA THR A 127 -14.62 28.15 15.68
C THR A 127 -15.32 27.21 16.65
N VAL A 128 -14.66 26.10 17.00
CA VAL A 128 -15.14 25.17 18.03
C VAL A 128 -14.13 25.21 19.18
N SER A 129 -14.62 25.35 20.41
CA SER A 129 -13.81 25.24 21.62
C SER A 129 -14.35 24.08 22.45
N VAL A 130 -13.46 23.29 23.07
CA VAL A 130 -13.85 22.08 23.82
C VAL A 130 -13.19 22.10 25.20
N SER A 131 -14.00 21.99 26.25
CA SER A 131 -13.53 21.85 27.63
C SER A 131 -13.04 20.42 27.90
N PRO A 132 -12.09 20.19 28.84
CA PRO A 132 -11.62 18.85 29.18
C PRO A 132 -12.76 17.92 29.65
N ALA A 133 -12.90 16.77 29.01
CA ALA A 133 -13.89 15.75 29.36
C ALA A 133 -13.40 14.82 30.49
N VAL A 134 -14.33 14.22 31.25
CA VAL A 134 -14.04 13.14 32.22
C VAL A 134 -14.43 11.81 31.59
N GLY A 135 -13.44 11.02 31.15
CA GLY A 135 -13.64 9.77 30.40
C GLY A 135 -12.73 9.71 29.17
N ASP A 136 -13.26 9.18 28.06
CA ASP A 136 -12.58 9.20 26.76
C ASP A 136 -12.34 10.64 26.27
N SER A 137 -11.21 10.91 25.61
CA SER A 137 -10.91 12.26 25.12
C SER A 137 -11.80 12.66 23.95
N VAL A 138 -12.38 13.86 24.01
CA VAL A 138 -13.08 14.55 22.92
C VAL A 138 -12.23 15.72 22.46
N THR A 139 -11.96 15.81 21.16
CA THR A 139 -11.14 16.88 20.59
C THR A 139 -11.99 17.89 19.80
N GLU A 140 -11.46 19.11 19.61
CA GLU A 140 -12.04 20.10 18.69
C GLU A 140 -12.24 19.50 17.29
N GLN A 141 -11.31 18.65 16.87
CA GLN A 141 -11.26 18.06 15.53
C GLN A 141 -12.43 17.10 15.31
N ASP A 142 -12.71 16.25 16.30
CA ASP A 142 -13.82 15.30 16.29
C ASP A 142 -15.17 16.00 16.06
N LEU A 143 -15.36 17.15 16.71
CA LEU A 143 -16.60 17.93 16.66
C LEU A 143 -16.71 18.78 15.40
N ARG A 144 -15.59 19.33 14.90
CA ARG A 144 -15.57 20.06 13.63
C ARG A 144 -15.99 19.20 12.45
N LEU A 145 -15.66 17.91 12.46
CA LEU A 145 -16.11 16.96 11.44
C LEU A 145 -17.63 16.76 11.42
N GLN A 146 -18.32 17.07 12.52
CA GLN A 146 -19.79 16.98 12.58
C GLN A 146 -20.48 18.20 11.96
N ILE A 147 -19.73 19.26 11.64
CA ILE A 147 -20.25 20.50 11.06
C ILE A 147 -20.31 20.32 9.54
N ASN A 148 -21.51 20.13 9.01
CA ASN A 148 -21.74 19.88 7.58
C ASN A 148 -22.66 20.91 6.90
N LEU A 149 -23.34 21.76 7.68
CA LEU A 149 -24.24 22.81 7.17
C LEU A 149 -23.66 24.22 7.33
N LEU A 150 -22.50 24.37 7.97
CA LEU A 150 -21.80 25.65 8.17
C LEU A 150 -20.38 25.58 7.61
N SER A 151 -20.24 25.98 6.34
CA SER A 151 -18.95 26.21 5.70
C SER A 151 -18.80 27.71 5.41
N PRO A 152 -17.57 28.24 5.27
CA PRO A 152 -17.39 29.63 4.84
C PRO A 152 -18.17 29.91 3.54
N GLY A 153 -18.97 30.97 3.54
CA GLY A 153 -19.88 31.36 2.45
C GLY A 153 -21.31 30.83 2.56
N SER A 154 -21.59 29.85 3.43
CA SER A 154 -22.96 29.38 3.71
C SER A 154 -23.80 30.44 4.44
N THR A 155 -25.12 30.44 4.24
CA THR A 155 -26.04 31.36 4.91
C THR A 155 -26.23 30.96 6.37
N VAL A 156 -26.29 31.93 7.27
CA VAL A 156 -26.50 31.69 8.70
C VAL A 156 -27.96 31.88 9.07
N SER A 157 -28.49 30.92 9.82
CA SER A 157 -29.79 31.01 10.48
C SER A 157 -29.75 30.27 11.82
N ASP A 158 -30.59 30.66 12.77
CA ASP A 158 -30.70 29.99 14.07
C ASP A 158 -31.01 28.49 13.93
N ARG A 159 -31.76 28.13 12.88
CA ARG A 159 -32.05 26.74 12.53
C ARG A 159 -30.76 25.98 12.19
N ILE A 160 -29.94 26.52 11.29
CA ILE A 160 -28.68 25.87 10.88
C ILE A 160 -27.71 25.76 12.06
N LEU A 161 -27.63 26.79 12.90
CA LEU A 161 -26.82 26.76 14.13
C LEU A 161 -27.27 25.64 15.07
N SER A 162 -28.58 25.55 15.32
CA SER A 162 -29.17 24.49 16.16
C SER A 162 -28.97 23.10 15.57
N GLU A 163 -29.10 22.93 14.25
CA GLU A 163 -28.87 21.65 13.57
C GLU A 163 -27.43 21.17 13.74
N ASN A 164 -26.42 22.04 13.56
CA ASN A 164 -25.02 21.65 13.79
C ASN A 164 -24.74 21.36 15.28
N SER A 165 -25.28 22.15 16.21
CA SER A 165 -25.20 21.84 17.64
C SER A 165 -25.83 20.48 17.97
N ASN A 166 -26.96 20.13 17.34
CA ASN A 166 -27.59 18.83 17.51
C ASN A 166 -26.75 17.70 16.94
N LEU A 167 -26.05 17.88 15.82
CA LEU A 167 -25.12 16.89 15.28
C LEU A 167 -23.96 16.64 16.24
N MET A 168 -23.35 17.70 16.77
CA MET A 168 -22.29 17.58 17.78
C MET A 168 -22.79 16.93 19.08
N LEU A 169 -23.98 17.31 19.58
CA LEU A 169 -24.59 16.67 20.75
C LEU A 169 -24.91 15.19 20.50
N THR A 170 -25.36 14.84 19.28
CA THR A 170 -25.63 13.46 18.90
C THR A 170 -24.34 12.64 18.92
N TYR A 171 -23.27 13.15 18.31
CA TYR A 171 -21.95 12.53 18.34
C TYR A 171 -21.44 12.31 19.78
N LEU A 172 -21.57 13.32 20.64
CA LEU A 172 -21.19 13.24 22.06
C LEU A 172 -22.00 12.18 22.82
N ARG A 173 -23.31 12.12 22.59
CA ARG A 173 -24.20 11.10 23.18
C ARG A 173 -23.84 9.68 22.73
N GLU A 174 -23.49 9.50 21.46
CA GLU A 174 -23.03 8.19 20.95
C GLU A 174 -21.73 7.74 21.62
N ARG A 175 -20.90 8.68 22.09
CA ARG A 175 -19.72 8.39 22.90
C ARG A 175 -19.98 8.32 24.41
N GLY A 176 -21.23 8.45 24.85
CA GLY A 176 -21.62 8.35 26.26
C GLY A 176 -21.66 9.66 27.03
N PHE A 177 -21.49 10.82 26.38
CA PHE A 177 -21.57 12.13 27.02
C PHE A 177 -23.00 12.69 26.94
N TYR A 178 -23.90 12.18 27.79
CA TYR A 178 -25.34 12.51 27.72
C TYR A 178 -25.70 13.88 28.32
N ASP A 179 -24.94 14.37 29.30
CA ASP A 179 -25.07 15.73 29.88
C ASP A 179 -24.13 16.76 29.21
N ALA A 180 -23.70 16.48 27.97
CA ALA A 180 -22.91 17.43 27.19
C ALA A 180 -23.72 18.69 26.85
N ARG A 181 -23.05 19.84 26.85
CA ARG A 181 -23.65 21.15 26.56
C ARG A 181 -22.87 21.87 25.48
N ILE A 182 -23.60 22.57 24.62
CA ILE A 182 -23.03 23.38 23.53
C ILE A 182 -23.67 24.75 23.58
N GLU A 183 -22.84 25.77 23.80
CA GLU A 183 -23.24 27.17 23.68
C GLU A 183 -22.80 27.69 22.31
N THR A 184 -23.72 28.35 21.58
CA THR A 184 -23.43 28.90 20.27
C THR A 184 -23.53 30.41 20.32
N THR A 185 -22.46 31.11 19.92
CA THR A 185 -22.44 32.57 19.82
C THR A 185 -22.06 33.02 18.42
N GLN A 186 -22.62 34.16 17.98
CA GLN A 186 -22.28 34.78 16.69
C GLN A 186 -21.67 36.16 16.90
N LYS A 187 -20.68 36.51 16.08
CA LYS A 187 -20.07 37.83 16.05
C LYS A 187 -20.13 38.40 14.63
N THR A 188 -20.89 39.47 14.45
CA THR A 188 -21.00 40.16 13.15
C THR A 188 -19.74 40.96 12.85
N LEU A 189 -19.22 40.81 11.64
CA LEU A 189 -18.05 41.53 11.13
C LEU A 189 -18.43 42.92 10.61
N SER A 190 -17.43 43.77 10.36
CA SER A 190 -17.55 45.20 10.03
C SER A 190 -18.42 45.53 8.79
N ASN A 191 -18.73 44.54 7.94
CA ASN A 191 -19.54 44.68 6.74
C ASN A 191 -21.02 44.29 6.95
N GLU A 192 -21.45 43.98 8.18
CA GLU A 192 -22.80 43.53 8.59
C GLU A 192 -23.32 42.24 7.90
N LYS A 193 -22.58 41.72 6.93
CA LYS A 193 -22.94 40.61 6.06
C LYS A 193 -22.23 39.31 6.44
N GLU A 194 -21.03 39.40 6.98
CA GLU A 194 -20.26 38.22 7.38
C GLU A 194 -20.31 38.04 8.90
N VAL A 195 -20.45 36.81 9.36
CA VAL A 195 -20.46 36.46 10.80
C VAL A 195 -19.43 35.39 11.11
N GLU A 196 -18.78 35.50 12.27
CA GLU A 196 -18.03 34.40 12.88
C GLU A 196 -18.94 33.65 13.86
N VAL A 197 -18.94 32.33 13.76
CA VAL A 197 -19.74 31.44 14.62
C VAL A 197 -18.81 30.72 15.58
N PHE A 198 -19.14 30.73 16.87
CA PHE A 198 -18.42 30.04 17.93
C PHE A 198 -19.32 28.95 18.53
N PHE A 199 -18.79 27.74 18.65
CA PHE A 199 -19.38 26.64 19.39
C PHE A 199 -18.50 26.32 20.59
N ASP A 200 -18.96 26.65 21.78
CA ASP A 200 -18.29 26.34 23.03
C ASP A 200 -18.89 25.06 23.61
N VAL A 201 -18.10 24.00 23.65
CA VAL A 201 -18.56 22.65 23.95
C VAL A 201 -18.01 22.19 25.29
N ASP A 202 -18.91 21.77 26.18
CA ASP A 202 -18.59 21.10 27.44
C ASP A 202 -19.10 19.65 27.38
N PRO A 203 -18.21 18.66 27.15
CA PRO A 203 -18.60 17.26 27.13
C PRO A 203 -19.07 16.71 28.48
N ASN A 204 -18.65 17.33 29.61
CA ASN A 204 -18.90 16.82 30.97
C ASN A 204 -18.37 15.37 31.17
N ALA A 205 -18.95 14.59 32.08
CA ALA A 205 -18.52 13.22 32.39
C ALA A 205 -19.20 12.17 31.52
N GLN A 206 -18.40 11.24 30.97
CA GLN A 206 -18.89 10.08 30.22
C GLN A 206 -19.65 9.12 31.14
N ALA A 207 -20.83 8.70 30.71
CA ALA A 207 -21.67 7.78 31.44
C ALA A 207 -21.03 6.38 31.54
N LYS A 208 -21.27 5.72 32.67
CA LYS A 208 -20.84 4.33 32.89
C LYS A 208 -21.99 3.35 32.69
N VAL A 209 -21.68 2.12 32.33
CA VAL A 209 -22.69 1.05 32.31
C VAL A 209 -23.12 0.76 33.75
N GLY A 210 -24.41 0.94 34.02
CA GLY A 210 -25.04 0.59 35.29
C GLY A 210 -25.37 -0.89 35.30
N LYS A 211 -26.36 -1.28 34.48
CA LYS A 211 -26.75 -2.67 34.28
C LYS A 211 -26.61 -3.10 32.82
N PHE A 212 -26.10 -4.30 32.60
CA PHE A 212 -26.10 -4.96 31.28
C PHE A 212 -26.93 -6.24 31.36
N GLU A 213 -28.10 -6.26 30.72
CA GLU A 213 -29.00 -7.41 30.68
C GLU A 213 -29.00 -8.03 29.29
N LEU A 214 -28.63 -9.30 29.19
CA LEU A 214 -28.70 -10.08 27.95
C LEU A 214 -29.77 -11.17 28.06
N GLY A 215 -30.88 -10.99 27.35
CA GLY A 215 -32.01 -11.92 27.33
C GLY A 215 -32.25 -12.47 25.93
N ILE A 216 -31.63 -13.59 25.58
CA ILE A 216 -31.85 -14.27 24.28
C ILE A 216 -32.64 -15.55 24.51
N ASN A 217 -33.89 -15.57 24.05
CA ASN A 217 -34.73 -16.76 24.19
C ASN A 217 -34.17 -17.91 23.33
N GLY A 218 -33.94 -19.07 23.97
CA GLY A 218 -33.54 -20.32 23.30
C GLY A 218 -32.06 -20.69 23.42
N VAL A 219 -31.21 -19.87 24.05
CA VAL A 219 -29.78 -20.15 24.30
C VAL A 219 -29.39 -19.68 25.71
N ASP A 220 -28.50 -20.43 26.37
CA ASP A 220 -27.86 -20.01 27.62
C ASP A 220 -26.92 -18.81 27.39
N THR A 221 -27.20 -17.70 28.07
CA THR A 221 -26.51 -16.41 27.91
C THR A 221 -25.27 -16.26 28.78
N THR A 222 -25.05 -17.13 29.78
CA THR A 222 -23.90 -16.99 30.70
C THR A 222 -22.55 -17.07 29.97
N ALA A 223 -22.42 -17.96 28.97
CA ALA A 223 -21.21 -18.05 28.16
C ALA A 223 -21.02 -16.90 27.15
N LEU A 224 -22.10 -16.15 26.85
CA LEU A 224 -22.06 -14.96 25.99
C LEU A 224 -21.58 -13.73 26.77
N GLU A 225 -21.95 -13.64 28.05
CA GLU A 225 -21.59 -12.53 28.94
C GLU A 225 -20.07 -12.42 29.19
N GLU A 226 -19.34 -13.54 29.18
CA GLU A 226 -17.88 -13.55 29.38
C GLU A 226 -17.06 -12.92 28.24
N GLN A 227 -17.63 -12.73 27.04
CA GLN A 227 -16.93 -12.17 25.87
C GLN A 227 -17.26 -10.70 25.59
N ILE A 228 -18.18 -10.11 26.36
CA ILE A 228 -18.66 -8.74 26.21
C ILE A 228 -17.70 -7.77 26.91
N SER A 229 -17.41 -6.64 26.27
CA SER A 229 -16.52 -5.61 26.81
C SER A 229 -17.24 -4.60 27.72
N LEU A 230 -18.52 -4.33 27.46
CA LEU A 230 -19.38 -3.47 28.26
C LEU A 230 -19.93 -4.23 29.47
N THR A 231 -19.23 -4.13 30.61
CA THR A 231 -19.69 -4.63 31.91
C THR A 231 -19.99 -3.48 32.86
N GLU A 232 -20.69 -3.77 33.97
CA GLU A 232 -20.96 -2.79 35.02
C GLU A 232 -19.70 -2.02 35.44
N GLY A 233 -19.80 -0.69 35.49
CA GLY A 233 -18.73 0.24 35.84
C GLY A 233 -17.79 0.65 34.69
N THR A 234 -17.90 0.05 33.50
CA THR A 234 -17.13 0.46 32.31
C THR A 234 -17.75 1.70 31.64
N PHE A 235 -16.94 2.53 30.96
CA PHE A 235 -17.46 3.68 30.22
C PHE A 235 -18.21 3.23 28.96
N PHE A 236 -19.43 3.75 28.79
CA PHE A 236 -20.29 3.43 27.65
C PHE A 236 -19.86 4.19 26.40
N SER A 237 -19.83 3.48 25.27
CA SER A 237 -19.93 4.07 23.94
C SER A 237 -20.75 3.18 23.03
N ARG A 238 -21.43 3.78 22.04
CA ARG A 238 -22.24 3.06 21.05
C ARG A 238 -21.40 2.16 20.16
N GLU A 239 -20.15 2.54 19.92
CA GLU A 239 -19.16 1.74 19.20
C GLU A 239 -18.86 0.43 19.93
N LYS A 240 -18.51 0.48 21.23
CA LYS A 240 -18.28 -0.72 22.05
C LYS A 240 -19.52 -1.62 22.11
N LEU A 241 -20.71 -1.02 22.19
CA LEU A 241 -21.97 -1.77 22.12
C LEU A 241 -22.14 -2.48 20.78
N SER A 242 -21.81 -1.82 19.67
CA SER A 242 -21.84 -2.45 18.34
C SER A 242 -20.84 -3.59 18.21
N GLU A 243 -19.62 -3.45 18.74
CA GLU A 243 -18.62 -4.52 18.77
C GLU A 243 -19.11 -5.73 19.56
N ASP A 244 -19.70 -5.50 20.74
CA ASP A 244 -20.22 -6.56 21.59
C ASP A 244 -21.44 -7.25 20.95
N LEU A 245 -22.32 -6.52 20.26
CA LEU A 245 -23.41 -7.12 19.46
C LEU A 245 -22.88 -8.02 18.34
N GLU A 246 -21.80 -7.64 17.67
CA GLU A 246 -21.16 -8.48 16.66
C GLU A 246 -20.51 -9.74 17.26
N LYS A 247 -19.89 -9.64 18.43
CA LYS A 247 -19.39 -10.82 19.17
C LYS A 247 -20.53 -11.77 19.54
N ILE A 248 -21.64 -11.23 20.06
CA ILE A 248 -22.84 -12.02 20.39
C ILE A 248 -23.37 -12.73 19.13
N ARG A 249 -23.53 -12.01 18.02
CA ARG A 249 -23.93 -12.61 16.73
C ARG A 249 -22.96 -13.69 16.27
N ALA A 250 -21.65 -13.48 16.43
CA ALA A 250 -20.64 -14.46 16.06
C ALA A 250 -20.73 -15.76 16.85
N VAL A 251 -20.94 -15.69 18.18
CA VAL A 251 -21.11 -16.87 19.02
C VAL A 251 -22.41 -17.62 18.71
N LEU A 252 -23.51 -16.89 18.42
CA LEU A 252 -24.77 -17.52 18.00
C LEU A 252 -24.62 -18.26 16.65
N ARG A 253 -23.89 -17.66 15.69
CA ARG A 253 -23.56 -18.32 14.41
C ARG A 253 -22.72 -19.58 14.61
N ASP A 254 -21.73 -19.56 15.50
CA ASP A 254 -20.88 -20.72 15.79
C ASP A 254 -21.66 -21.91 16.38
N LYS A 255 -22.72 -21.60 17.15
CA LYS A 255 -23.67 -22.59 17.68
C LYS A 255 -24.72 -23.07 16.65
N GLY A 256 -24.67 -22.59 15.40
CA GLY A 256 -25.57 -23.00 14.32
C GLY A 256 -26.88 -22.21 14.21
N PHE A 257 -27.09 -21.17 15.04
CA PHE A 257 -28.24 -20.28 14.93
C PHE A 257 -27.93 -19.17 13.93
N LEU A 258 -28.28 -19.40 12.66
CA LEU A 258 -28.13 -18.41 11.59
C LEU A 258 -29.33 -17.44 11.63
N ALA A 259 -29.06 -16.14 11.45
CA ALA A 259 -30.03 -15.04 11.49
C ALA A 259 -30.75 -14.81 12.83
N PRO A 260 -30.02 -14.63 13.96
CA PRO A 260 -30.65 -14.29 15.22
C PRO A 260 -31.37 -12.94 15.13
N ARG A 261 -32.65 -12.93 15.55
CA ARG A 261 -33.44 -11.70 15.64
C ARG A 261 -33.15 -11.04 16.99
N LEU A 262 -32.11 -10.22 17.03
CA LEU A 262 -31.86 -9.31 18.14
C LEU A 262 -32.75 -8.08 17.96
N LEU A 263 -33.56 -7.76 18.97
CA LEU A 263 -34.28 -6.49 19.01
C LEU A 263 -33.27 -5.35 19.16
N GLU A 264 -33.67 -4.15 18.75
CA GLU A 264 -32.84 -2.96 18.99
C GLU A 264 -32.54 -2.86 20.50
N PRO A 265 -31.26 -2.70 20.89
CA PRO A 265 -30.88 -2.59 22.29
C PRO A 265 -31.63 -1.44 22.96
N ARG A 266 -32.28 -1.74 24.08
CA ARG A 266 -32.91 -0.69 24.89
C ARG A 266 -31.85 -0.06 25.76
N ILE A 267 -31.56 1.22 25.49
CA ILE A 267 -30.56 2.02 26.19
C ILE A 267 -31.31 3.05 27.03
N ILE A 268 -31.20 2.97 28.36
CA ILE A 268 -31.83 3.90 29.29
C ILE A 268 -30.73 4.66 30.01
N TYR A 269 -30.72 5.98 29.86
CA TYR A 269 -29.81 6.86 30.58
C TYR A 269 -30.47 7.36 31.88
N ASP A 270 -29.77 7.20 33.00
CA ASP A 270 -30.11 7.80 34.28
C ASP A 270 -29.20 9.02 34.54
N GLY A 271 -29.81 10.21 34.53
CA GLY A 271 -29.13 11.47 34.72
C GLY A 271 -28.65 11.75 36.14
N ASP A 272 -29.25 11.12 37.16
CA ASP A 272 -28.88 11.36 38.56
C ASP A 272 -27.60 10.59 38.93
N SER A 273 -27.45 9.38 38.38
CA SER A 273 -26.29 8.50 38.61
C SER A 273 -25.24 8.56 37.50
N ASN A 274 -25.53 9.25 36.38
CA ASN A 274 -24.76 9.24 35.13
C ASN A 274 -24.42 7.81 34.67
N THR A 275 -25.43 6.93 34.74
CA THR A 275 -25.31 5.53 34.32
C THR A 275 -26.23 5.19 33.16
N ILE A 276 -25.87 4.14 32.43
CA ILE A 276 -26.63 3.62 31.29
C ILE A 276 -26.95 2.15 31.54
N ASP A 277 -28.24 1.86 31.53
CA ASP A 277 -28.75 0.49 31.54
C ASP A 277 -28.99 0.04 30.10
N ILE A 278 -28.39 -1.10 29.76
CA ILE A 278 -28.45 -1.71 28.44
C ILE A 278 -29.20 -3.03 28.59
N ALA A 279 -30.33 -3.15 27.92
CA ALA A 279 -31.06 -4.41 27.81
C ALA A 279 -31.11 -4.84 26.35
N ILE A 280 -30.48 -5.99 26.08
CA ILE A 280 -30.52 -6.64 24.76
C ILE A 280 -31.46 -7.82 24.87
N GLN A 281 -32.56 -7.76 24.13
CA GLN A 281 -33.51 -8.85 24.03
C GLN A 281 -33.50 -9.42 22.63
N GLY A 282 -33.63 -10.72 22.52
CA GLY A 282 -33.65 -11.37 21.21
C GLY A 282 -34.18 -12.78 21.26
N GLN A 283 -34.26 -13.37 20.08
CA GLN A 283 -34.58 -14.77 19.91
C GLN A 283 -33.55 -15.39 18.99
N VAL A 284 -33.20 -16.64 19.26
CA VAL A 284 -32.35 -17.41 18.36
C VAL A 284 -33.01 -17.52 16.98
N GLY A 285 -32.21 -17.43 15.92
CA GLY A 285 -32.67 -17.71 14.56
C GLY A 285 -33.01 -19.19 14.40
N ALA A 286 -33.63 -19.54 13.26
CA ALA A 286 -33.81 -20.94 12.91
C ALA A 286 -32.44 -21.65 12.80
N VAL A 287 -32.41 -22.94 13.12
CA VAL A 287 -31.24 -23.75 12.79
C VAL A 287 -31.26 -23.97 11.29
N VAL A 288 -30.28 -23.41 10.59
CA VAL A 288 -30.18 -23.52 9.13
C VAL A 288 -29.02 -24.44 8.82
N ASP A 289 -29.32 -25.62 8.27
CA ASP A 289 -28.31 -26.49 7.68
C ASP A 289 -28.08 -26.08 6.22
N VAL A 290 -26.83 -25.80 5.87
CA VAL A 290 -26.47 -25.33 4.52
C VAL A 290 -25.58 -26.37 3.86
N ILE A 291 -26.15 -27.03 2.87
CA ILE A 291 -25.57 -28.15 2.15
C ILE A 291 -25.21 -27.69 0.73
N VAL A 292 -23.99 -27.98 0.29
CA VAL A 292 -23.61 -27.84 -1.12
C VAL A 292 -23.53 -29.24 -1.71
N ASP A 293 -24.52 -29.58 -2.52
CA ASP A 293 -24.62 -30.88 -3.17
C ASP A 293 -23.98 -30.82 -4.57
N SER A 294 -22.92 -31.60 -4.75
CA SER A 294 -22.22 -31.70 -6.02
C SER A 294 -21.70 -33.12 -6.21
N GLU A 295 -22.04 -33.73 -7.35
CA GLU A 295 -21.78 -35.14 -7.62
C GLU A 295 -20.28 -35.49 -7.69
N GLU A 296 -19.45 -34.58 -8.23
CA GLU A 296 -18.02 -34.85 -8.47
C GLU A 296 -17.04 -34.03 -7.61
N GLN A 297 -17.46 -32.88 -7.07
CA GLN A 297 -16.53 -31.93 -6.44
C GLN A 297 -17.08 -31.25 -5.20
N LYS A 298 -16.88 -31.89 -4.04
CA LYS A 298 -17.25 -31.34 -2.73
C LYS A 298 -16.52 -30.02 -2.43
N VAL A 299 -17.24 -29.10 -1.80
CA VAL A 299 -16.69 -27.83 -1.30
C VAL A 299 -16.45 -27.97 0.20
N GLY A 300 -15.22 -27.79 0.66
CA GLY A 300 -14.92 -27.86 2.10
C GLY A 300 -15.50 -26.67 2.88
N ASP A 301 -15.79 -26.86 4.17
CA ASP A 301 -16.49 -25.87 5.00
C ASP A 301 -15.87 -24.48 4.99
N LYS A 302 -14.55 -24.35 5.14
CA LYS A 302 -13.88 -23.04 5.06
C LYS A 302 -14.15 -22.31 3.74
N THR A 303 -14.27 -23.06 2.65
CA THR A 303 -14.59 -22.48 1.34
C THR A 303 -16.07 -22.14 1.26
N GLN A 304 -16.96 -22.97 1.80
CA GLN A 304 -18.39 -22.66 1.89
C GLN A 304 -18.63 -21.38 2.71
N THR A 305 -18.00 -21.24 3.89
CA THR A 305 -18.09 -20.01 4.71
C THR A 305 -17.59 -18.77 3.97
N ARG A 306 -16.59 -18.92 3.09
CA ARG A 306 -16.09 -17.80 2.27
C ARG A 306 -17.04 -17.44 1.12
N LEU A 307 -17.64 -18.44 0.48
CA LEU A 307 -18.45 -18.28 -0.72
C LEU A 307 -19.91 -17.95 -0.42
N LEU A 308 -20.49 -18.53 0.63
CA LEU A 308 -21.92 -18.44 0.95
C LEU A 308 -22.18 -17.34 1.99
N PRO A 309 -22.82 -16.22 1.61
CA PRO A 309 -23.17 -15.16 2.55
C PRO A 309 -24.01 -15.67 3.72
N VAL A 310 -24.92 -16.61 3.47
CA VAL A 310 -25.76 -17.28 4.50
C VAL A 310 -24.91 -17.88 5.63
N LYS A 311 -23.76 -18.51 5.34
CA LYS A 311 -22.83 -19.03 6.36
C LYS A 311 -21.93 -17.94 6.98
N ARG A 312 -21.55 -16.92 6.21
CA ARG A 312 -20.62 -15.85 6.62
C ARG A 312 -21.30 -14.82 7.53
N GLU A 313 -22.44 -14.34 7.08
CA GLU A 313 -23.20 -13.23 7.68
C GLU A 313 -24.30 -13.77 8.59
N GLY A 314 -24.74 -15.01 8.37
CA GLY A 314 -25.83 -15.60 9.12
C GLY A 314 -27.14 -14.88 8.81
N THR A 315 -27.50 -14.76 7.53
CA THR A 315 -28.79 -14.21 7.07
C THR A 315 -29.49 -15.24 6.19
N LEU A 316 -30.81 -15.33 6.26
CA LEU A 316 -31.62 -16.22 5.43
C LEU A 316 -32.51 -15.39 4.48
N ASP A 317 -31.88 -14.45 3.78
CA ASP A 317 -32.53 -13.61 2.78
C ASP A 317 -32.34 -14.20 1.39
N TYR A 318 -33.36 -14.12 0.54
CA TYR A 318 -33.28 -14.62 -0.83
C TYR A 318 -32.11 -14.01 -1.61
N SER A 319 -31.82 -12.72 -1.40
CA SER A 319 -30.65 -12.04 -2.00
C SER A 319 -29.32 -12.68 -1.60
N ALA A 320 -29.16 -13.06 -0.32
CA ALA A 320 -27.97 -13.75 0.19
C ALA A 320 -27.86 -15.18 -0.38
N ILE A 321 -29.00 -15.86 -0.56
CA ILE A 321 -29.07 -17.18 -1.17
C ILE A 321 -28.63 -17.12 -2.64
N VAL A 322 -29.19 -16.20 -3.43
CA VAL A 322 -28.85 -15.98 -4.86
C VAL A 322 -27.41 -15.51 -5.03
N GLU A 323 -26.90 -14.67 -4.13
CA GLU A 323 -25.48 -14.32 -4.15
C GLU A 323 -24.59 -15.54 -3.90
N GLY A 324 -24.96 -16.40 -2.94
CA GLY A 324 -24.29 -17.68 -2.69
C GLY A 324 -24.30 -18.59 -3.91
N GLN A 325 -25.45 -18.71 -4.60
CA GLN A 325 -25.60 -19.45 -5.85
C GLN A 325 -24.61 -18.94 -6.91
N ARG A 326 -24.62 -17.63 -7.21
CA ARG A 326 -23.73 -17.01 -8.21
C ARG A 326 -22.25 -17.23 -7.87
N ARG A 327 -21.88 -17.09 -6.59
CA ARG A 327 -20.50 -17.30 -6.13
C ARG A 327 -20.06 -18.76 -6.25
N LEU A 328 -20.96 -19.72 -5.99
CA LEU A 328 -20.69 -21.14 -6.21
C LEU A 328 -20.57 -21.48 -7.69
N GLU A 329 -21.45 -20.95 -8.56
CA GLU A 329 -21.35 -21.11 -10.01
C GLU A 329 -19.99 -20.62 -10.52
N THR A 330 -19.62 -19.38 -10.19
CA THR A 330 -18.32 -18.81 -10.54
C THR A 330 -17.17 -19.68 -10.02
N TYR A 331 -17.25 -20.17 -8.78
CA TYR A 331 -16.24 -21.06 -8.19
C TYR A 331 -16.05 -22.36 -8.97
N TYR A 332 -17.13 -23.01 -9.40
CA TYR A 332 -17.05 -24.24 -10.19
C TYR A 332 -16.54 -23.97 -11.62
N GLN A 333 -16.99 -22.87 -12.24
CA GLN A 333 -16.52 -22.42 -13.55
C GLN A 333 -15.00 -22.19 -13.53
N GLU A 334 -14.48 -21.51 -12.51
CA GLU A 334 -13.06 -21.26 -12.31
C GLU A 334 -12.22 -22.54 -12.11
N LYS A 335 -12.85 -23.65 -11.70
CA LYS A 335 -12.20 -24.98 -11.60
C LYS A 335 -12.23 -25.80 -12.89
N GLY A 336 -12.79 -25.22 -13.95
CA GLY A 336 -12.92 -25.80 -15.29
C GLY A 336 -14.33 -26.31 -15.62
N TYR A 337 -15.30 -26.24 -14.71
CA TYR A 337 -16.69 -26.62 -15.00
C TYR A 337 -17.46 -25.43 -15.58
N PHE A 338 -17.07 -25.02 -16.79
CA PHE A 338 -17.52 -23.75 -17.39
C PHE A 338 -19.04 -23.62 -17.57
N PHE A 339 -19.75 -24.74 -17.73
CA PHE A 339 -21.20 -24.78 -17.85
C PHE A 339 -21.90 -25.18 -16.54
N ALA A 340 -21.21 -25.08 -15.40
CA ALA A 340 -21.79 -25.36 -14.11
C ALA A 340 -22.97 -24.41 -13.83
N ARG A 341 -24.08 -24.98 -13.36
CA ARG A 341 -25.25 -24.26 -12.85
C ARG A 341 -25.52 -24.71 -11.42
N VAL A 342 -25.90 -23.78 -10.57
CA VAL A 342 -26.26 -24.05 -9.18
C VAL A 342 -27.70 -23.58 -8.99
N THR A 343 -28.52 -24.41 -8.36
CA THR A 343 -29.90 -24.08 -8.01
C THR A 343 -30.07 -24.22 -6.50
N PRO A 344 -30.61 -23.20 -5.80
CA PRO A 344 -30.93 -23.31 -4.39
C PRO A 344 -32.29 -23.99 -4.19
N GLU A 345 -32.33 -25.00 -3.33
CA GLU A 345 -33.54 -25.69 -2.89
C GLU A 345 -33.64 -25.54 -1.38
N CYS A 346 -34.81 -25.14 -0.88
CA CYS A 346 -35.03 -24.99 0.56
C CYS A 346 -36.05 -26.02 1.05
N SER A 347 -35.87 -26.52 2.26
CA SER A 347 -36.83 -27.38 2.96
C SER A 347 -36.98 -26.92 4.42
N VAL A 348 -38.17 -27.08 4.99
CA VAL A 348 -38.47 -26.70 6.38
C VAL A 348 -39.09 -27.87 7.14
N ASP A 349 -38.60 -28.12 8.35
CA ASP A 349 -39.12 -29.16 9.26
C ASP A 349 -39.47 -28.58 10.65
N PRO A 350 -40.72 -28.72 11.14
CA PRO A 350 -41.90 -29.24 10.45
C PRO A 350 -42.40 -28.29 9.34
N PRO A 351 -43.06 -28.79 8.27
CA PRO A 351 -43.54 -27.97 7.16
C PRO A 351 -44.58 -26.93 7.61
N PHE A 352 -44.81 -25.90 6.80
CA PHE A 352 -45.85 -24.90 7.04
C PHE A 352 -47.26 -25.51 6.98
N SER A 353 -48.16 -25.03 7.81
CA SER A 353 -49.55 -25.50 7.83
C SER A 353 -50.31 -24.97 6.59
N PRO A 354 -51.23 -25.74 6.00
CA PRO A 354 -52.01 -25.28 4.85
C PRO A 354 -52.81 -24.01 5.21
N GLY A 355 -52.47 -22.88 4.58
CA GLY A 355 -53.07 -21.56 4.85
C GLY A 355 -52.10 -20.50 5.39
N GLU A 356 -50.86 -20.88 5.77
CA GLU A 356 -49.79 -19.92 6.02
C GLU A 356 -49.26 -19.35 4.69
N ALA A 357 -48.84 -18.07 4.67
CA ALA A 357 -48.44 -17.34 3.45
C ALA A 357 -47.25 -17.98 2.68
N SER A 358 -46.60 -18.99 3.28
CA SER A 358 -45.39 -19.66 2.79
C SER A 358 -45.60 -21.16 2.58
N SER A 359 -46.84 -21.64 2.44
CA SER A 359 -47.12 -23.07 2.18
C SER A 359 -46.81 -23.45 0.73
N THR A 360 -45.53 -23.54 0.39
CA THR A 360 -45.01 -24.14 -0.85
C THR A 360 -44.38 -25.51 -0.55
N ASP A 361 -44.19 -26.33 -1.59
CA ASP A 361 -43.58 -27.66 -1.44
C ASP A 361 -42.11 -27.55 -0.99
N ASN A 362 -41.70 -28.42 -0.06
CA ASN A 362 -40.30 -28.55 0.35
C ASN A 362 -39.41 -28.99 -0.84
N GLY A 363 -38.13 -28.61 -0.82
CA GLY A 363 -37.15 -28.95 -1.85
C GLY A 363 -37.26 -28.11 -3.13
N THR A 364 -37.81 -26.89 -3.02
CA THR A 364 -38.05 -26.00 -4.18
C THR A 364 -37.34 -24.66 -4.03
N GLU A 365 -37.06 -24.01 -5.15
CA GLU A 365 -36.52 -22.64 -5.19
C GLU A 365 -37.60 -21.63 -4.75
N GLU A 366 -38.87 -21.90 -5.05
CA GLU A 366 -40.02 -21.10 -4.63
C GLU A 366 -40.13 -21.00 -3.11
N LEU A 367 -39.84 -22.10 -2.38
CA LEU A 367 -39.77 -22.05 -0.92
C LEU A 367 -38.63 -21.16 -0.43
N CYS A 368 -37.46 -21.15 -1.08
CA CYS A 368 -36.37 -20.23 -0.72
C CYS A 368 -36.78 -18.76 -0.84
N ILE A 369 -37.61 -18.40 -1.82
CA ILE A 369 -38.16 -17.05 -1.97
C ILE A 369 -39.13 -16.76 -0.81
N ALA A 370 -40.01 -17.70 -0.48
CA ALA A 370 -41.04 -17.54 0.55
C ALA A 370 -40.48 -17.47 1.99
N LEU A 371 -39.28 -18.02 2.25
CA LEU A 371 -38.63 -17.95 3.57
C LEU A 371 -38.34 -16.51 4.02
N ALA A 372 -38.16 -15.58 3.07
CA ALA A 372 -37.95 -14.17 3.36
C ALA A 372 -39.21 -13.56 4.02
N GLY A 373 -39.15 -13.34 5.33
CA GLY A 373 -40.26 -12.78 6.12
C GLY A 373 -41.17 -13.79 6.80
N SER A 374 -40.91 -15.09 6.65
CA SER A 374 -41.65 -16.15 7.34
C SER A 374 -41.32 -16.23 8.84
N ASP A 375 -42.26 -16.73 9.65
CA ASP A 375 -41.98 -17.11 11.03
C ASP A 375 -41.40 -18.53 11.07
N LEU A 376 -40.12 -18.63 11.45
CA LEU A 376 -39.35 -19.87 11.45
C LEU A 376 -39.14 -20.42 12.88
N LYS A 377 -39.97 -20.00 13.83
CA LYS A 377 -39.87 -20.43 15.22
C LYS A 377 -40.03 -21.95 15.35
N ASN A 378 -39.06 -22.58 16.04
CA ASN A 378 -38.98 -24.02 16.25
C ASN A 378 -38.95 -24.86 14.96
N LYS A 379 -38.55 -24.25 13.84
CA LYS A 379 -38.38 -24.93 12.54
C LYS A 379 -36.89 -25.02 12.21
N ASN A 380 -36.49 -26.15 11.66
CA ASN A 380 -35.17 -26.33 11.05
C ASN A 380 -35.30 -26.08 9.55
N VAL A 381 -34.38 -25.29 8.98
CA VAL A 381 -34.34 -25.01 7.55
C VAL A 381 -33.14 -25.72 6.95
N GLU A 382 -33.36 -26.51 5.91
CA GLU A 382 -32.29 -27.04 5.08
C GLU A 382 -32.21 -26.19 3.80
N LEU A 383 -31.06 -25.52 3.58
CA LEU A 383 -30.73 -24.82 2.35
C LEU A 383 -29.71 -25.65 1.57
N LYS A 384 -30.17 -26.23 0.46
CA LYS A 384 -29.38 -27.10 -0.39
C LYS A 384 -29.03 -26.40 -1.71
N TYR A 385 -27.75 -26.17 -1.96
CA TYR A 385 -27.27 -25.71 -3.26
C TYR A 385 -26.94 -26.91 -4.15
N VAL A 386 -27.82 -27.22 -5.11
CA VAL A 386 -27.64 -28.32 -6.06
C VAL A 386 -26.81 -27.84 -7.24
N ALA A 387 -25.57 -28.33 -7.36
CA ALA A 387 -24.63 -27.94 -8.39
C ALA A 387 -24.55 -28.98 -9.51
N ASN A 388 -25.11 -28.65 -10.68
CA ASN A 388 -24.94 -29.42 -11.91
C ASN A 388 -23.66 -28.97 -12.62
N LEU A 389 -22.60 -29.76 -12.51
CA LEU A 389 -21.26 -29.38 -12.98
C LEU A 389 -21.07 -29.58 -14.49
N ASN A 390 -21.90 -30.38 -15.15
CA ASN A 390 -21.80 -30.72 -16.58
C ASN A 390 -20.38 -31.22 -16.94
N ARG A 391 -19.70 -30.63 -17.94
CA ARG A 391 -18.37 -31.05 -18.39
C ARG A 391 -17.27 -30.17 -17.83
N ARG A 392 -16.13 -30.81 -17.53
CA ARG A 392 -14.92 -30.12 -17.09
C ARG A 392 -13.96 -29.88 -18.26
N LEU A 393 -13.82 -28.62 -18.65
CA LEU A 393 -13.01 -28.16 -19.78
C LEU A 393 -11.66 -27.59 -19.33
N ARG A 394 -10.74 -27.42 -20.30
CA ARG A 394 -9.47 -26.70 -20.16
C ARG A 394 -9.49 -25.46 -21.05
N LEU A 395 -9.26 -24.28 -20.49
CA LEU A 395 -9.07 -23.07 -21.30
C LEU A 395 -7.70 -23.15 -21.98
N THR A 396 -7.70 -23.53 -23.26
CA THR A 396 -6.48 -23.73 -24.03
C THR A 396 -6.03 -22.44 -24.71
N ASP A 397 -6.97 -21.62 -25.16
CA ASP A 397 -6.66 -20.43 -25.93
C ASP A 397 -7.67 -19.29 -25.72
N LEU A 398 -7.17 -18.06 -25.85
CA LEU A 398 -7.96 -16.84 -25.94
C LEU A 398 -7.62 -16.21 -27.29
N VAL A 399 -8.62 -15.93 -28.10
CA VAL A 399 -8.42 -15.42 -29.46
C VAL A 399 -9.03 -14.04 -29.60
N LEU A 400 -8.33 -13.15 -30.27
CA LEU A 400 -8.82 -11.83 -30.64
C LEU A 400 -8.96 -11.77 -32.16
N GLU A 401 -10.18 -11.50 -32.65
CA GLU A 401 -10.49 -11.37 -34.08
C GLU A 401 -11.06 -9.99 -34.40
N GLY A 402 -10.73 -9.45 -35.58
CA GLY A 402 -11.33 -8.20 -36.08
C GLY A 402 -10.62 -6.92 -35.65
N THR A 403 -9.39 -7.01 -35.11
CA THR A 403 -8.51 -5.87 -34.83
C THR A 403 -7.04 -6.27 -34.98
N ASP A 404 -6.23 -5.35 -35.55
CA ASP A 404 -4.77 -5.46 -35.62
C ASP A 404 -4.07 -4.38 -34.76
N LEU A 405 -4.85 -3.63 -33.97
CA LEU A 405 -4.33 -2.54 -33.12
C LEU A 405 -3.47 -3.05 -31.97
N PHE A 406 -3.76 -4.26 -31.50
CA PHE A 406 -3.01 -4.97 -30.48
C PHE A 406 -3.24 -6.47 -30.61
N THR A 407 -2.23 -7.24 -30.22
CA THR A 407 -2.29 -8.70 -30.23
C THR A 407 -2.86 -9.23 -28.91
N MET A 408 -3.41 -10.45 -28.93
CA MET A 408 -3.88 -11.11 -27.72
C MET A 408 -2.78 -11.21 -26.64
N GLU A 409 -1.54 -11.47 -27.05
CA GLU A 409 -0.39 -11.60 -26.16
C GLU A 409 -0.08 -10.28 -25.41
N GLU A 410 -0.34 -9.13 -26.02
CA GLU A 410 -0.14 -7.80 -25.41
C GLU A 410 -1.21 -7.48 -24.36
N ILE A 411 -2.45 -7.92 -24.57
CA ILE A 411 -3.57 -7.68 -23.63
C ILE A 411 -3.76 -8.80 -22.61
N GLN A 412 -3.17 -9.98 -22.78
CA GLN A 412 -3.41 -11.13 -21.90
C GLN A 412 -3.16 -10.82 -20.42
N THR A 413 -2.19 -9.95 -20.12
CA THR A 413 -1.85 -9.55 -18.74
C THR A 413 -2.88 -8.66 -18.06
N VAL A 414 -3.76 -7.98 -18.81
CA VAL A 414 -4.88 -7.20 -18.26
C VAL A 414 -6.18 -7.98 -18.15
N LEU A 415 -6.25 -9.11 -18.84
CA LEU A 415 -7.41 -9.98 -18.74
C LEU A 415 -7.31 -10.80 -17.46
N GLN A 416 -8.48 -11.05 -16.87
CA GLN A 416 -8.59 -11.87 -15.67
C GLN A 416 -8.57 -13.36 -16.02
N SER A 417 -9.01 -13.73 -17.24
CA SER A 417 -8.93 -15.10 -17.73
C SER A 417 -7.49 -15.50 -18.07
N GLN A 418 -7.06 -16.69 -17.63
CA GLN A 418 -5.72 -17.23 -17.89
C GLN A 418 -5.79 -18.58 -18.60
N THR A 419 -5.00 -18.75 -19.67
CA THR A 419 -4.88 -20.03 -20.37
C THR A 419 -4.10 -21.05 -19.53
N LYS A 420 -4.19 -22.33 -19.91
CA LYS A 420 -3.49 -23.42 -19.24
C LYS A 420 -1.97 -23.21 -19.20
N SER A 421 -1.36 -23.37 -18.01
CA SER A 421 0.09 -23.38 -17.83
C SER A 421 0.73 -24.74 -18.12
N ILE A 422 1.87 -24.77 -18.82
CA ILE A 422 2.68 -25.97 -19.10
C ILE A 422 3.21 -26.61 -17.80
N LEU A 423 3.44 -25.82 -16.75
CA LEU A 423 3.91 -26.30 -15.44
C LEU A 423 2.78 -26.65 -14.46
N GLY A 424 1.51 -26.59 -14.89
CA GLY A 424 0.36 -26.81 -14.01
C GLY A 424 0.13 -28.26 -13.55
N PHE A 425 1.06 -29.18 -13.84
CA PHE A 425 1.15 -30.50 -13.19
C PHE A 425 1.79 -30.43 -11.80
N ILE A 426 2.55 -29.37 -11.50
CA ILE A 426 3.02 -29.09 -10.15
C ILE A 426 1.94 -28.20 -9.51
N PRO A 427 1.27 -28.64 -8.41
CA PRO A 427 0.09 -27.95 -7.86
C PRO A 427 0.28 -26.47 -7.54
N PHE A 428 1.53 -26.05 -7.34
CA PHE A 428 1.90 -24.67 -7.06
C PHE A 428 2.08 -23.83 -8.34
N PHE A 429 2.50 -24.41 -9.48
CA PHE A 429 3.01 -23.74 -10.70
C PHE A 429 1.99 -23.16 -11.70
N GLY A 430 0.79 -22.86 -11.20
CA GLY A 430 -0.29 -22.24 -11.96
C GLY A 430 -1.41 -23.22 -12.32
N TYR A 431 -2.43 -22.72 -13.01
CA TYR A 431 -3.64 -23.49 -13.32
C TYR A 431 -3.36 -24.45 -14.49
N GLY A 432 -3.21 -25.75 -14.18
CA GLY A 432 -3.02 -26.80 -15.19
C GLY A 432 -4.18 -27.00 -16.18
N ARG A 433 -5.26 -26.23 -16.07
CA ARG A 433 -6.42 -26.22 -16.97
C ARG A 433 -6.88 -24.81 -17.39
N GLY A 434 -6.17 -23.76 -16.99
CA GLY A 434 -6.60 -22.36 -17.16
C GLY A 434 -7.64 -21.91 -16.10
N TYR A 435 -7.92 -20.61 -16.06
CA TYR A 435 -8.79 -19.94 -15.08
C TYR A 435 -9.73 -18.99 -15.81
N THR A 436 -11.04 -19.23 -15.77
CA THR A 436 -12.06 -18.39 -16.41
C THR A 436 -13.46 -18.68 -15.88
N SER A 437 -14.40 -17.76 -16.09
CA SER A 437 -15.83 -17.89 -15.77
C SER A 437 -16.63 -16.92 -16.65
N LEU A 438 -17.96 -17.05 -16.69
CA LEU A 438 -18.81 -16.13 -17.46
C LEU A 438 -18.64 -14.67 -16.99
N GLU A 439 -18.50 -14.45 -15.69
CA GLU A 439 -18.25 -13.13 -15.12
C GLU A 439 -16.88 -12.58 -15.56
N LEU A 440 -15.83 -13.41 -15.52
CA LEU A 440 -14.49 -13.00 -15.94
C LEU A 440 -14.46 -12.64 -17.43
N ILE A 441 -15.10 -13.42 -18.30
CA ILE A 441 -15.13 -13.14 -19.75
C ILE A 441 -15.90 -11.83 -20.06
N GLN A 442 -16.99 -11.53 -19.34
CA GLN A 442 -17.70 -10.25 -19.52
C GLN A 442 -16.85 -9.07 -19.06
N ARG A 443 -16.11 -9.22 -17.96
CA ARG A 443 -15.14 -8.21 -17.52
C ARG A 443 -14.01 -8.04 -18.54
N ASP A 444 -13.48 -9.13 -19.07
CA ASP A 444 -12.44 -9.12 -20.11
C ASP A 444 -12.93 -8.42 -21.38
N ARG A 445 -14.16 -8.70 -21.83
CA ARG A 445 -14.82 -7.97 -22.94
C ARG A 445 -14.93 -6.48 -22.64
N ALA A 446 -15.37 -6.09 -21.45
CA ALA A 446 -15.49 -4.70 -21.06
C ALA A 446 -14.12 -4.00 -21.02
N THR A 447 -13.09 -4.71 -20.56
CA THR A 447 -11.69 -4.26 -20.60
C THR A 447 -11.27 -4.01 -22.04
N ILE A 448 -11.40 -4.97 -22.95
CA ILE A 448 -11.05 -4.81 -24.38
C ILE A 448 -11.81 -3.65 -25.02
N LEU A 449 -13.10 -3.51 -24.76
CA LEU A 449 -13.90 -2.39 -25.25
C LEU A 449 -13.39 -1.04 -24.71
N SER A 450 -13.02 -0.99 -23.43
CA SER A 450 -12.41 0.20 -22.84
C SER A 450 -11.06 0.51 -23.47
N LEU A 451 -10.24 -0.49 -23.81
CA LEU A 451 -8.97 -0.30 -24.50
C LEU A 451 -9.17 0.39 -25.85
N LEU A 452 -10.08 -0.14 -26.68
CA LEU A 452 -10.39 0.42 -28.01
C LEU A 452 -10.88 1.86 -27.94
N ARG A 453 -11.78 2.17 -27.00
CA ARG A 453 -12.31 3.53 -26.81
C ARG A 453 -11.23 4.54 -26.44
N GLU A 454 -10.22 4.11 -25.70
CA GLU A 454 -9.12 4.96 -25.30
C GLU A 454 -8.03 5.05 -26.37
N LEU A 455 -8.02 4.15 -27.35
CA LEU A 455 -7.27 4.29 -28.61
C LEU A 455 -7.98 5.17 -29.64
N GLY A 456 -9.12 5.80 -29.29
CA GLY A 456 -9.89 6.69 -30.17
C GLY A 456 -11.07 6.06 -30.88
N TYR A 457 -11.33 4.77 -30.70
CA TYR A 457 -12.44 4.08 -31.35
C TYR A 457 -13.72 4.15 -30.50
N ARG A 458 -14.37 5.32 -30.50
CA ARG A 458 -15.54 5.61 -29.62
C ARG A 458 -16.72 4.66 -29.90
N GLU A 459 -16.92 4.30 -31.16
CA GLU A 459 -18.02 3.46 -31.64
C GLU A 459 -17.73 1.95 -31.59
N ALA A 460 -16.55 1.56 -31.05
CA ALA A 460 -16.13 0.18 -31.01
C ALA A 460 -17.15 -0.74 -30.32
N LYS A 461 -17.27 -1.98 -30.83
CA LYS A 461 -18.09 -3.05 -30.25
C LYS A 461 -17.25 -4.31 -30.13
N VAL A 462 -17.41 -4.99 -29.00
CA VAL A 462 -16.74 -6.28 -28.72
C VAL A 462 -17.82 -7.32 -28.45
N GLY A 463 -17.81 -8.40 -29.23
CA GLY A 463 -18.61 -9.60 -29.02
C GLY A 463 -17.77 -10.74 -28.43
N ILE A 464 -18.43 -11.77 -27.93
CA ILE A 464 -17.80 -12.99 -27.41
C ILE A 464 -18.37 -14.18 -28.19
N LYS A 465 -17.50 -15.04 -28.70
CA LYS A 465 -17.85 -16.38 -29.16
C LYS A 465 -17.18 -17.41 -28.26
N GLN A 466 -17.90 -18.48 -27.96
CA GLN A 466 -17.42 -19.58 -27.12
C GLN A 466 -17.33 -20.83 -28.01
N GLY A 467 -16.15 -21.44 -28.06
CA GLY A 467 -15.90 -22.67 -28.80
C GLY A 467 -15.51 -23.79 -27.86
N VAL A 468 -16.08 -24.98 -28.07
CA VAL A 468 -15.64 -26.21 -27.41
C VAL A 468 -15.08 -27.12 -28.49
N SER A 469 -13.93 -27.74 -28.23
CA SER A 469 -13.32 -28.69 -29.14
C SER A 469 -14.20 -29.92 -29.40
N ILE A 470 -13.96 -30.61 -30.53
CA ILE A 470 -14.73 -31.80 -30.94
C ILE A 470 -14.63 -32.93 -29.90
N ASN A 471 -13.47 -33.07 -29.25
CA ASN A 471 -13.26 -34.04 -28.16
C ASN A 471 -13.98 -33.63 -26.85
N GLY A 472 -14.54 -32.43 -26.77
CA GLY A 472 -15.28 -31.93 -25.61
C GLY A 472 -14.42 -31.64 -24.38
N GLU A 473 -13.10 -31.49 -24.52
CA GLU A 473 -12.18 -31.25 -23.40
C GLU A 473 -11.62 -29.83 -23.34
N ASP A 474 -11.59 -29.10 -24.46
CA ASP A 474 -10.91 -27.82 -24.58
C ASP A 474 -11.91 -26.70 -24.86
N LEU A 475 -11.70 -25.57 -24.18
CA LEU A 475 -12.48 -24.34 -24.29
C LEU A 475 -11.62 -23.28 -24.97
N ILE A 476 -12.16 -22.65 -26.00
CA ILE A 476 -11.58 -21.51 -26.72
C ILE A 476 -12.56 -20.34 -26.60
N ILE A 477 -12.08 -19.19 -26.13
CA ILE A 477 -12.88 -17.96 -26.08
C ILE A 477 -12.36 -17.00 -27.14
N THR A 478 -13.24 -16.57 -28.04
CA THR A 478 -12.90 -15.63 -29.10
C THR A 478 -13.61 -14.30 -28.87
N PHE A 479 -12.84 -13.23 -28.69
CA PHE A 479 -13.32 -11.86 -28.66
C PHE A 479 -13.37 -11.30 -30.08
N VAL A 480 -14.56 -10.96 -30.56
CA VAL A 480 -14.76 -10.44 -31.92
C VAL A 480 -14.95 -8.93 -31.86
N VAL A 481 -14.00 -8.20 -32.40
CA VAL A 481 -13.94 -6.75 -32.39
C VAL A 481 -14.52 -6.17 -33.68
N ARG A 482 -15.27 -5.08 -33.55
CA ARG A 482 -15.60 -4.14 -34.63
C ARG A 482 -15.16 -2.76 -34.17
N GLU A 483 -14.10 -2.24 -34.77
CA GLU A 483 -13.42 -1.03 -34.30
C GLU A 483 -14.27 0.24 -34.50
N GLY A 484 -14.92 0.39 -35.66
CA GLY A 484 -15.56 1.65 -36.04
C GLY A 484 -14.53 2.68 -36.53
N ARG A 485 -14.95 3.93 -36.77
CA ARG A 485 -14.03 5.00 -37.20
C ARG A 485 -13.23 5.54 -36.02
N PRO A 486 -11.92 5.83 -36.19
CA PRO A 486 -11.14 6.48 -35.15
C PRO A 486 -11.51 7.95 -35.04
N THR A 487 -11.46 8.50 -33.83
CA THR A 487 -11.64 9.93 -33.57
C THR A 487 -10.28 10.59 -33.31
N LYS A 488 -9.93 11.64 -34.06
CA LYS A 488 -8.67 12.39 -33.94
C LYS A 488 -8.87 13.77 -33.35
N ILE A 489 -7.86 14.21 -32.60
CA ILE A 489 -7.84 15.55 -32.00
C ILE A 489 -7.20 16.51 -33.00
N VAL A 490 -7.95 17.50 -33.48
CA VAL A 490 -7.44 18.48 -34.45
C VAL A 490 -6.94 19.77 -33.80
N ASP A 491 -7.46 20.10 -32.63
CA ASP A 491 -7.10 21.32 -31.90
C ASP A 491 -7.30 21.14 -30.39
N VAL A 492 -6.52 21.90 -29.62
CA VAL A 492 -6.61 21.98 -28.16
C VAL A 492 -6.61 23.45 -27.77
N SER A 493 -7.65 23.90 -27.07
CA SER A 493 -7.74 25.27 -26.55
C SER A 493 -7.99 25.30 -25.05
N ILE A 494 -7.52 26.38 -24.43
CA ILE A 494 -7.77 26.71 -23.03
C ILE A 494 -8.55 28.02 -22.99
N GLU A 495 -9.65 28.05 -22.24
CA GLU A 495 -10.52 29.20 -22.07
C GLU A 495 -10.66 29.54 -20.58
N GLY A 496 -10.85 30.82 -20.25
CA GLY A 496 -11.14 31.27 -18.88
C GLY A 496 -9.92 31.65 -18.02
N ASN A 497 -8.69 31.40 -18.48
CA ASN A 497 -7.47 31.75 -17.75
C ASN A 497 -7.20 33.27 -17.73
N LYS A 498 -6.85 33.85 -16.57
CA LYS A 498 -6.54 35.28 -16.38
C LYS A 498 -5.23 35.50 -15.63
N GLN A 499 -4.96 34.73 -14.58
CA GLN A 499 -3.77 34.84 -13.74
C GLN A 499 -2.53 34.20 -14.39
N ILE A 500 -2.74 33.15 -15.20
CA ILE A 500 -1.66 32.41 -15.87
C ILE A 500 -1.86 32.49 -17.38
N SER A 501 -0.77 32.72 -18.13
CA SER A 501 -0.85 32.86 -19.59
C SER A 501 -1.18 31.53 -20.27
N THR A 502 -1.98 31.59 -21.35
CA THR A 502 -2.34 30.40 -22.14
C THR A 502 -1.10 29.70 -22.69
N ALA A 503 -0.07 30.45 -23.10
CA ALA A 503 1.19 29.87 -23.58
C ALA A 503 1.88 28.99 -22.53
N THR A 504 1.88 29.42 -21.26
CA THR A 504 2.44 28.64 -20.14
C THR A 504 1.61 27.40 -19.84
N LEU A 505 0.27 27.51 -19.87
CA LEU A 505 -0.59 26.36 -19.61
C LEU A 505 -0.52 25.32 -20.74
N MET A 506 -0.36 25.77 -21.98
CA MET A 506 -0.18 24.89 -23.14
C MET A 506 1.13 24.09 -23.07
N THR A 507 2.19 24.61 -22.44
CA THR A 507 3.45 23.85 -22.25
C THR A 507 3.34 22.73 -21.22
N GLU A 508 2.37 22.79 -20.32
CA GLU A 508 2.13 21.77 -19.28
C GLU A 508 1.22 20.63 -19.76
N LEU A 509 0.44 20.89 -20.83
CA LEU A 509 -0.39 19.87 -21.46
C LEU A 509 0.45 18.90 -22.30
N PRO A 510 0.09 17.60 -22.34
CA PRO A 510 0.70 16.67 -23.28
C PRO A 510 0.43 17.10 -24.71
N ASN A 511 1.31 16.72 -25.65
CA ASN A 511 1.03 16.95 -27.07
C ASN A 511 -0.12 16.01 -27.49
N LEU A 512 -1.31 16.58 -27.70
CA LEU A 512 -2.54 15.86 -28.03
C LEU A 512 -2.97 16.06 -29.49
N VAL A 513 -2.51 17.12 -30.16
CA VAL A 513 -2.90 17.44 -31.53
C VAL A 513 -2.43 16.34 -32.49
N SER A 514 -3.29 15.97 -33.43
CA SER A 514 -3.09 14.89 -34.42
C SER A 514 -3.03 13.48 -33.83
N ARG A 515 -3.27 13.30 -32.52
CA ARG A 515 -3.37 11.98 -31.87
C ARG A 515 -4.84 11.54 -31.78
N ASN A 516 -5.05 10.25 -31.58
CA ASN A 516 -6.38 9.70 -31.35
C ASN A 516 -6.94 10.19 -30.01
N TYR A 517 -8.24 10.44 -29.97
CA TYR A 517 -8.93 10.90 -28.77
C TYR A 517 -8.92 9.84 -27.67
N SER A 518 -8.45 10.23 -26.48
CA SER A 518 -8.57 9.42 -25.26
C SER A 518 -9.23 10.25 -24.18
N ARG A 519 -10.22 9.66 -23.50
CA ARG A 519 -10.85 10.31 -22.34
C ARG A 519 -9.87 10.39 -21.18
N ALA A 520 -9.03 9.36 -21.01
CA ALA A 520 -7.96 9.38 -20.02
C ALA A 520 -6.93 10.48 -20.30
N ALA A 521 -6.54 10.69 -21.56
CA ALA A 521 -5.63 11.78 -21.93
C ALA A 521 -6.24 13.17 -21.68
N ALA A 522 -7.52 13.38 -22.03
CA ALA A 522 -8.21 14.64 -21.73
C ALA A 522 -8.32 14.90 -20.22
N ARG A 523 -8.69 13.88 -19.43
CA ARG A 523 -8.72 13.98 -17.96
C ARG A 523 -7.33 14.22 -17.36
N ASN A 524 -6.29 13.63 -17.95
CA ASN A 524 -4.90 13.89 -17.54
C ASN A 524 -4.52 15.35 -17.80
N GLY A 525 -4.97 15.94 -18.91
CA GLY A 525 -4.82 17.38 -19.18
C GLY A 525 -5.45 18.25 -18.09
N VAL A 526 -6.71 17.98 -17.72
CA VAL A 526 -7.38 18.66 -16.59
C VAL A 526 -6.56 18.52 -15.30
N ARG A 527 -6.15 17.29 -14.96
CA ARG A 527 -5.35 17.02 -13.76
C ARG A 527 -4.01 17.78 -13.78
N LYS A 528 -3.32 17.84 -14.92
CA LYS A 528 -2.03 18.54 -15.08
C LYS A 528 -2.20 20.04 -14.86
N LEU A 529 -3.22 20.63 -15.47
CA LEU A 529 -3.55 22.04 -15.29
C LEU A 529 -3.92 22.31 -13.82
N ALA A 530 -4.81 21.52 -13.22
CA ALA A 530 -5.22 21.68 -11.82
C ALA A 530 -4.02 21.54 -10.87
N GLN A 531 -3.15 20.54 -11.09
CA GLN A 531 -1.92 20.37 -10.33
C GLN A 531 -0.98 21.58 -10.47
N TYR A 532 -0.86 22.14 -11.69
CA TYR A 532 -0.04 23.33 -11.93
C TYR A 532 -0.59 24.55 -11.18
N TYR A 533 -1.89 24.83 -11.29
CA TYR A 533 -2.56 25.91 -10.56
C TYR A 533 -2.41 25.74 -9.05
N ALA A 534 -2.68 24.54 -8.53
CA ALA A 534 -2.54 24.25 -7.10
C ALA A 534 -1.09 24.40 -6.61
N ASN A 535 -0.08 24.04 -7.42
CA ASN A 535 1.33 24.27 -7.09
C ASN A 535 1.74 25.75 -7.11
N LYS A 536 0.99 26.61 -7.82
CA LYS A 536 1.14 28.07 -7.80
C LYS A 536 0.36 28.73 -6.66
N GLY A 537 -0.36 27.96 -5.85
CA GLY A 537 -1.17 28.44 -4.71
C GLY A 537 -2.66 28.55 -5.00
N TYR A 538 -3.09 28.36 -6.25
CA TYR A 538 -4.48 28.40 -6.67
C TYR A 538 -5.12 27.02 -6.49
N PHE A 539 -5.27 26.59 -5.24
CA PHE A 539 -5.66 25.22 -4.91
C PHE A 539 -7.08 24.87 -5.35
N TYR A 540 -8.03 25.81 -5.23
CA TYR A 540 -9.44 25.64 -5.58
C TYR A 540 -9.77 26.05 -7.03
N ALA A 541 -8.79 25.98 -7.94
CA ALA A 541 -9.03 26.26 -9.35
C ALA A 541 -9.95 25.19 -9.96
N ASP A 542 -11.08 25.62 -10.54
CA ASP A 542 -12.07 24.75 -11.16
C ASP A 542 -11.82 24.66 -12.67
N ILE A 543 -11.51 23.45 -13.13
CA ILE A 543 -11.08 23.17 -14.51
C ILE A 543 -11.88 21.99 -15.04
N SER A 544 -12.65 22.23 -16.09
CA SER A 544 -13.41 21.21 -16.81
C SER A 544 -12.84 20.99 -18.21
N SER A 545 -13.18 19.86 -18.84
CA SER A 545 -12.85 19.60 -20.25
C SER A 545 -14.10 19.20 -21.00
N SER A 546 -14.22 19.70 -22.23
CA SER A 546 -15.30 19.37 -23.15
C SER A 546 -14.74 19.07 -24.53
N ILE A 547 -15.46 18.26 -25.30
CA ILE A 547 -15.15 18.03 -26.71
C ILE A 547 -16.13 18.82 -27.56
N VAL A 548 -15.63 19.41 -28.64
CA VAL A 548 -16.42 20.05 -29.69
C VAL A 548 -16.21 19.23 -30.95
N GLU A 549 -17.29 18.65 -31.48
CA GLU A 549 -17.23 17.92 -32.75
C GLU A 549 -17.04 18.92 -33.90
N VAL A 550 -16.06 18.64 -34.76
CA VAL A 550 -15.82 19.44 -35.95
C VAL A 550 -16.65 18.84 -37.09
N PRO A 551 -17.49 19.64 -37.78
CA PRO A 551 -18.36 19.13 -38.84
C PRO A 551 -17.55 18.35 -39.88
N ASP A 552 -18.03 17.14 -40.16
CA ASP A 552 -17.40 16.19 -41.06
C ASP A 552 -17.17 16.83 -42.44
N LYS A 553 -15.96 16.67 -42.98
CA LYS A 553 -15.73 16.91 -44.41
C LYS A 553 -15.88 15.52 -45.03
N ASP A 554 -16.81 15.36 -45.97
CA ASP A 554 -17.27 14.09 -46.58
C ASP A 554 -16.19 13.16 -47.20
N LEU A 555 -14.89 13.39 -46.95
CA LEU A 555 -13.72 12.73 -47.53
C LEU A 555 -12.68 12.26 -46.49
N VAL A 556 -13.02 12.18 -45.20
CA VAL A 556 -12.06 11.85 -44.14
C VAL A 556 -12.42 10.53 -43.42
N ASP A 557 -11.49 9.57 -43.36
CA ASP A 557 -11.66 8.23 -42.74
C ASP A 557 -11.65 8.26 -41.19
N HIS A 558 -11.82 9.43 -40.56
CA HIS A 558 -11.77 9.62 -39.12
C HIS A 558 -12.71 10.74 -38.67
N ASP A 559 -13.27 10.64 -37.46
CA ASP A 559 -14.00 11.75 -36.85
C ASP A 559 -13.00 12.78 -36.30
N GLU A 560 -13.36 14.06 -36.31
CA GLU A 560 -12.51 15.13 -35.79
C GLU A 560 -13.14 15.81 -34.57
N VAL A 561 -12.35 15.95 -33.51
CA VAL A 561 -12.76 16.65 -32.28
C VAL A 561 -11.74 17.70 -31.87
N LYS A 562 -12.24 18.80 -31.31
CA LYS A 562 -11.44 19.79 -30.59
C LYS A 562 -11.63 19.61 -29.09
N ILE A 563 -10.54 19.57 -28.33
CA ILE A 563 -10.60 19.54 -26.87
C ILE A 563 -10.55 20.98 -26.34
N VAL A 564 -11.53 21.36 -25.53
CA VAL A 564 -11.58 22.66 -24.87
C VAL A 564 -11.48 22.46 -23.36
N TYR A 565 -10.39 22.93 -22.77
CA TYR A 565 -10.20 23.02 -21.32
C TYR A 565 -10.76 24.36 -20.84
N LYS A 566 -11.79 24.34 -19.99
CA LYS A 566 -12.43 25.54 -19.47
C LYS A 566 -12.03 25.73 -18.02
N ILE A 567 -11.47 26.89 -17.71
CA ILE A 567 -11.16 27.32 -16.35
C ILE A 567 -12.32 28.19 -15.88
N GLU A 568 -13.21 27.60 -15.09
CA GLU A 568 -14.45 28.25 -14.65
C GLU A 568 -14.17 29.29 -13.55
N ASN A 569 -13.22 28.97 -12.66
CA ASN A 569 -12.71 29.88 -11.64
C ASN A 569 -11.26 29.54 -11.30
N GLU A 570 -10.36 30.53 -11.29
CA GLU A 570 -8.96 30.31 -10.88
C GLU A 570 -8.77 30.32 -9.36
N GLY A 571 -9.71 30.91 -8.61
CA GLY A 571 -9.64 31.05 -7.15
C GLY A 571 -8.56 32.03 -6.67
N ASP A 572 -8.49 32.25 -5.36
CA ASP A 572 -7.45 33.04 -4.70
C ASP A 572 -6.30 32.16 -4.22
N PRO A 573 -5.08 32.70 -4.04
CA PRO A 573 -3.99 31.98 -3.39
C PRO A 573 -4.39 31.49 -2.00
N VAL A 574 -4.19 30.20 -1.75
CA VAL A 574 -4.59 29.52 -0.51
C VAL A 574 -3.37 29.33 0.39
N PHE A 575 -3.52 29.63 1.67
CA PHE A 575 -2.50 29.47 2.70
C PHE A 575 -2.97 28.51 3.79
N VAL A 576 -2.06 27.74 4.35
CA VAL A 576 -2.35 26.82 5.45
C VAL A 576 -2.59 27.62 6.72
N ASN A 577 -3.76 27.48 7.34
CA ASN A 577 -4.03 28.06 8.66
C ASN A 577 -3.51 27.17 9.79
N ARG A 578 -3.99 25.92 9.84
CA ARG A 578 -3.51 24.89 10.77
C ARG A 578 -3.71 23.50 10.19
N VAL A 579 -3.06 22.51 10.81
CA VAL A 579 -3.20 21.09 10.44
C VAL A 579 -3.82 20.32 11.60
N LEU A 580 -4.93 19.65 11.33
CA LEU A 580 -5.70 18.81 12.25
C LEU A 580 -5.43 17.34 11.90
N ILE A 581 -5.18 16.47 12.87
CA ILE A 581 -4.70 15.10 12.63
C ILE A 581 -5.60 14.12 13.35
N ASN A 582 -6.32 13.29 12.59
CA ASN A 582 -7.27 12.31 13.08
C ASN A 582 -6.77 10.88 12.87
N GLY A 583 -7.19 9.95 13.73
CA GLY A 583 -6.90 8.52 13.62
C GLY A 583 -5.48 8.10 14.06
N ALA A 584 -4.72 9.02 14.66
CA ALA A 584 -3.42 8.74 15.27
C ALA A 584 -3.57 8.27 16.74
N GLU A 585 -4.20 7.12 16.96
CA GLU A 585 -4.49 6.62 18.31
C GLU A 585 -3.24 6.22 19.11
N ARG A 586 -2.26 5.59 18.44
CA ARG A 586 -1.02 5.13 19.08
C ARG A 586 0.17 6.01 18.73
N THR A 587 0.11 6.65 17.56
CA THR A 587 1.15 7.56 17.06
C THR A 587 0.96 8.93 17.66
N LYS A 588 2.04 9.53 18.18
CA LYS A 588 2.00 10.92 18.66
C LYS A 588 1.86 11.86 17.47
N GLU A 589 0.90 12.78 17.53
CA GLU A 589 0.70 13.81 16.50
C GLU A 589 1.98 14.57 16.15
N ALA A 590 2.78 14.95 17.16
CA ALA A 590 4.05 15.64 16.94
C ALA A 590 5.01 14.84 16.04
N SER A 591 4.92 13.52 16.06
CA SER A 591 5.70 12.64 15.19
C SER A 591 5.16 12.63 13.77
N VAL A 592 3.84 12.65 13.59
CA VAL A 592 3.19 12.80 12.26
C VAL A 592 3.55 14.16 11.64
N ARG A 593 3.47 15.24 12.42
CA ARG A 593 3.80 16.61 11.96
C ARG A 593 5.22 16.74 11.42
N ARG A 594 6.20 15.97 11.95
CA ARG A 594 7.57 15.93 11.41
C ARG A 594 7.64 15.45 9.97
N PHE A 595 6.61 14.76 9.46
CA PHE A 595 6.58 14.24 8.10
C PHE A 595 5.90 15.17 7.08
N LEU A 596 5.19 16.19 7.54
CA LEU A 596 4.54 17.20 6.70
C LEU A 596 5.57 18.19 6.12
N GLU A 597 5.37 18.60 4.87
CA GLU A 597 6.24 19.56 4.17
C GLU A 597 5.78 21.02 4.31
N PHE A 598 4.50 21.23 4.62
CA PHE A 598 3.90 22.53 4.84
C PHE A 598 3.76 22.86 6.33
N GLU A 599 3.83 24.15 6.64
CA GLU A 599 3.69 24.71 7.98
C GLU A 599 2.53 25.73 7.98
N PRO A 600 1.96 26.08 9.14
CA PRO A 600 1.05 27.22 9.25
C PRO A 600 1.62 28.47 8.57
N ASP A 601 0.75 29.25 7.93
CA ASP A 601 1.03 30.43 7.11
C ASP A 601 1.83 30.21 5.80
N SER A 602 2.17 28.97 5.46
CA SER A 602 2.77 28.65 4.15
C SER A 602 1.72 28.57 3.04
N LEU A 603 2.14 28.85 1.80
CA LEU A 603 1.29 28.70 0.62
C LEU A 603 0.93 27.21 0.43
N LEU A 604 -0.36 26.90 0.32
CA LEU A 604 -0.84 25.54 0.12
C LEU A 604 -0.52 25.10 -1.31
N ARG A 605 0.34 24.08 -1.44
CA ARG A 605 0.74 23.50 -2.73
C ARG A 605 0.39 22.02 -2.77
N GLN A 606 -0.21 21.56 -3.87
CA GLN A 606 -0.55 20.14 -4.06
C GLN A 606 0.69 19.23 -3.94
N ASN A 607 1.85 19.68 -4.42
CA ASN A 607 3.10 18.95 -4.30
C ASN A 607 3.52 18.69 -2.85
N ASP A 608 3.30 19.66 -1.95
CA ASP A 608 3.67 19.52 -0.54
C ASP A 608 2.76 18.50 0.16
N ILE A 609 1.47 18.46 -0.20
CA ILE A 609 0.52 17.43 0.25
C ILE A 609 0.98 16.05 -0.22
N PHE A 610 1.22 15.89 -1.53
CA PHE A 610 1.64 14.62 -2.12
C PHE A 610 2.95 14.09 -1.52
N VAL A 611 3.93 14.96 -1.31
CA VAL A 611 5.21 14.59 -0.68
C VAL A 611 5.01 14.20 0.79
N SER A 612 4.14 14.90 1.51
CA SER A 612 3.79 14.58 2.90
C SER A 612 3.11 13.21 3.00
N GLU A 613 2.16 12.93 2.09
CA GLU A 613 1.47 11.65 1.95
C GLU A 613 2.47 10.51 1.67
N GLN A 614 3.33 10.65 0.65
CA GLN A 614 4.34 9.65 0.30
C GLN A 614 5.29 9.35 1.46
N ARG A 615 5.68 10.36 2.23
CA ARG A 615 6.58 10.22 3.38
C ARG A 615 5.90 9.57 4.58
N LEU A 616 4.61 9.81 4.79
CA LEU A 616 3.85 9.11 5.82
C LEU A 616 3.63 7.65 5.42
N PHE A 617 3.31 7.36 4.15
CA PHE A 617 3.21 5.97 3.66
C PHE A 617 4.54 5.22 3.79
N SER A 618 5.68 5.87 3.52
CA SER A 618 7.00 5.23 3.61
C SER A 618 7.43 4.85 5.03
N THR A 619 6.69 5.26 6.06
CA THR A 619 6.91 4.81 7.44
C THR A 619 6.41 3.40 7.71
N ASP A 620 5.60 2.82 6.81
CA ASP A 620 4.87 1.55 7.00
C ASP A 620 3.94 1.53 8.24
N ALA A 621 3.64 2.70 8.83
CA ALA A 621 2.79 2.81 10.02
C ALA A 621 1.30 3.05 9.71
N PHE A 622 0.95 3.38 8.47
CA PHE A 622 -0.42 3.75 8.06
C PHE A 622 -0.83 3.01 6.78
N ASP A 623 -2.09 2.56 6.71
CA ASP A 623 -2.67 1.91 5.53
C ASP A 623 -3.56 2.87 4.71
N ALA A 624 -3.97 4.00 5.28
CA ALA A 624 -4.68 5.07 4.58
C ALA A 624 -4.26 6.44 5.14
N ILE A 625 -4.02 7.39 4.24
CA ILE A 625 -3.63 8.77 4.55
C ILE A 625 -4.42 9.67 3.61
N GLU A 626 -5.28 10.51 4.14
CA GLU A 626 -6.13 11.39 3.36
C GLU A 626 -6.02 12.82 3.87
N PHE A 627 -5.81 13.76 2.96
CA PHE A 627 -5.72 15.19 3.26
C PHE A 627 -6.96 15.90 2.70
N PHE A 628 -7.72 16.55 3.57
CA PHE A 628 -8.89 17.35 3.22
C PHE A 628 -8.61 18.82 3.54
N PRO A 629 -8.35 19.67 2.54
CA PRO A 629 -8.26 21.10 2.74
C PRO A 629 -9.66 21.70 2.85
N GLU A 630 -9.93 22.34 3.98
CA GLU A 630 -11.19 23.00 4.29
C GLU A 630 -11.00 24.52 4.38
N PRO A 631 -11.78 25.34 3.66
CA PRO A 631 -11.71 26.79 3.77
C PRO A 631 -11.86 27.28 5.23
N ALA A 632 -11.03 28.25 5.63
CA ALA A 632 -10.95 28.78 6.99
C ALA A 632 -11.07 30.33 7.06
N GLY A 633 -11.59 30.93 5.99
CA GLY A 633 -11.77 32.38 5.84
C GLY A 633 -10.67 33.03 5.03
N ASP A 634 -10.54 34.36 5.13
CA ASP A 634 -9.53 35.13 4.40
C ASP A 634 -8.35 35.47 5.31
N ARG A 635 -7.19 35.72 4.72
CA ARG A 635 -6.05 36.24 5.46
C ARG A 635 -6.34 37.65 6.00
N PRO A 636 -5.79 38.01 7.18
CA PRO A 636 -5.96 39.36 7.74
C PRO A 636 -5.45 40.50 6.83
N ASP A 637 -4.52 40.20 5.93
CA ASP A 637 -3.96 41.14 4.94
C ASP A 637 -4.83 41.29 3.68
N GLY A 638 -5.92 40.53 3.56
CA GLY A 638 -6.81 40.50 2.40
C GLY A 638 -6.17 39.91 1.14
N LYS A 639 -4.99 39.28 1.24
CA LYS A 639 -4.23 38.77 0.09
C LYS A 639 -4.20 37.25 0.08
N GLY A 640 -5.38 36.64 -0.08
CA GLY A 640 -5.55 35.19 -0.20
C GLY A 640 -6.48 34.62 0.87
N SER A 641 -6.81 33.35 0.68
CA SER A 641 -7.67 32.58 1.57
C SER A 641 -6.85 31.70 2.49
N LEU A 642 -7.42 31.38 3.65
CA LEU A 642 -6.90 30.44 4.62
C LEU A 642 -7.61 29.10 4.45
N SER A 643 -6.91 28.00 4.65
CA SER A 643 -7.52 26.67 4.72
C SER A 643 -6.91 25.83 5.85
N ASP A 644 -7.78 25.15 6.58
CA ASP A 644 -7.41 24.14 7.56
C ASP A 644 -7.18 22.82 6.82
N ILE A 645 -6.07 22.14 7.12
CA ILE A 645 -5.76 20.85 6.50
C ILE A 645 -6.12 19.75 7.50
N ILE A 646 -7.15 18.98 7.18
CA ILE A 646 -7.57 17.81 7.96
C ILE A 646 -6.85 16.59 7.41
N LEU A 647 -6.01 15.97 8.23
CA LEU A 647 -5.27 14.76 7.92
C LEU A 647 -5.95 13.57 8.61
N ASN A 648 -6.65 12.75 7.83
CA ASN A 648 -7.25 11.52 8.32
C ASN A 648 -6.27 10.36 8.11
N LEU A 649 -5.91 9.68 9.19
CA LEU A 649 -5.00 8.55 9.20
C LEU A 649 -5.72 7.28 9.60
N ARG A 650 -5.34 6.17 8.99
CA ARG A 650 -5.68 4.84 9.49
C ARG A 650 -4.40 4.09 9.80
N GLU A 651 -4.12 3.93 11.10
CA GLU A 651 -2.94 3.20 11.56
C GLU A 651 -2.99 1.73 11.14
N LYS A 652 -1.86 1.26 10.61
CA LYS A 652 -1.60 -0.15 10.33
C LYS A 652 -1.21 -0.85 11.63
N LYS A 653 -1.41 -2.18 11.68
CA LYS A 653 -0.74 -3.01 12.71
C LYS A 653 0.77 -2.76 12.64
N PRO A 654 1.41 -2.25 13.70
CA PRO A 654 2.75 -1.69 13.62
C PRO A 654 3.85 -2.76 13.53
N ARG A 655 3.49 -4.05 13.38
CA ARG A 655 4.41 -5.18 13.41
C ARG A 655 4.40 -5.88 12.06
N LEU A 656 5.58 -6.06 11.49
CA LEU A 656 5.81 -6.91 10.32
C LEU A 656 6.67 -8.09 10.73
N ILE A 657 6.20 -9.28 10.40
CA ILE A 657 6.91 -10.53 10.59
C ILE A 657 7.23 -11.05 9.19
N THR A 658 8.51 -11.18 8.91
CA THR A 658 9.02 -11.75 7.66
C THR A 658 9.76 -13.03 8.00
N TYR A 659 9.46 -14.10 7.29
CA TYR A 659 10.15 -15.37 7.49
C TYR A 659 10.44 -16.03 6.17
N GLY A 660 11.45 -16.87 6.12
CA GLY A 660 11.81 -17.51 4.87
C GLY A 660 12.78 -18.65 5.05
N GLY A 661 12.95 -19.39 3.97
CA GLY A 661 13.73 -20.61 3.93
C GLY A 661 14.36 -20.81 2.57
N GLY A 662 15.44 -21.55 2.53
CA GLY A 662 16.13 -21.85 1.30
C GLY A 662 17.17 -22.93 1.46
N TYR A 663 17.62 -23.47 0.35
CA TYR A 663 18.74 -24.40 0.28
C TYR A 663 19.75 -23.90 -0.75
N SER A 664 21.03 -23.93 -0.40
CA SER A 664 22.08 -23.81 -1.40
C SER A 664 23.19 -24.83 -1.16
N THR A 665 23.93 -25.16 -2.22
CA THR A 665 25.15 -26.00 -2.08
C THR A 665 26.22 -25.34 -1.20
N ASP A 666 26.17 -24.01 -1.08
CA ASP A 666 27.21 -23.21 -0.44
C ASP A 666 27.02 -23.13 1.08
N VAL A 667 25.78 -22.95 1.55
CA VAL A 667 25.47 -22.80 2.99
C VAL A 667 24.50 -23.85 3.53
N GLY A 668 24.02 -24.76 2.67
CA GLY A 668 23.07 -25.82 3.03
C GLY A 668 21.66 -25.29 3.21
N LEU A 669 20.88 -25.99 4.04
CA LEU A 669 19.58 -25.51 4.50
C LEU A 669 19.76 -24.21 5.30
N SER A 670 18.91 -23.24 5.01
CA SER A 670 18.91 -21.92 5.59
C SER A 670 17.49 -21.41 5.82
N GLY A 671 17.33 -20.54 6.80
CA GLY A 671 16.10 -19.85 7.09
C GLY A 671 16.34 -18.57 7.86
N PHE A 672 15.32 -17.73 7.91
CA PHE A 672 15.37 -16.51 8.70
C PHE A 672 14.00 -16.18 9.27
N PHE A 673 14.02 -15.42 10.35
CA PHE A 673 12.86 -14.85 11.01
C PHE A 673 13.22 -13.41 11.38
N ASP A 674 12.44 -12.44 10.90
CA ASP A 674 12.62 -11.02 11.18
C ASP A 674 11.31 -10.46 11.71
N ILE A 675 11.37 -9.80 12.86
CA ILE A 675 10.24 -9.08 13.44
C ILE A 675 10.62 -7.62 13.55
N ARG A 676 9.79 -6.75 12.97
CA ARG A 676 9.99 -5.31 12.95
C ARG A 676 8.77 -4.59 13.48
N HIS A 677 8.99 -3.59 14.31
CA HIS A 677 7.98 -2.67 14.81
C HIS A 677 8.22 -1.27 14.22
N PHE A 678 7.26 -0.72 13.46
CA PHE A 678 7.44 0.54 12.71
C PHE A 678 7.11 1.82 13.50
N ASN A 679 6.40 1.69 14.62
CA ASN A 679 5.98 2.83 15.45
C ASN A 679 6.34 2.67 16.93
N LEU A 680 7.62 2.42 17.23
CA LEU A 680 8.07 2.33 18.62
C LEU A 680 7.80 3.63 19.38
N PHE A 681 7.26 3.50 20.59
CA PHE A 681 6.94 4.62 21.49
C PHE A 681 5.97 5.68 20.91
N GLY A 682 5.25 5.34 19.83
CA GLY A 682 4.39 6.28 19.10
C GLY A 682 5.19 7.35 18.33
N LYS A 683 6.48 7.12 18.05
CA LYS A 683 7.39 8.12 17.45
C LYS A 683 7.75 7.88 15.98
N LEU A 684 7.10 6.92 15.32
CA LEU A 684 7.48 6.47 13.96
C LEU A 684 8.96 6.03 13.86
N GLN A 685 9.50 5.56 14.99
CA GLN A 685 10.82 4.95 15.10
C GLN A 685 10.69 3.44 14.91
N GLN A 686 11.68 2.83 14.27
CA GLN A 686 11.65 1.41 13.97
C GLN A 686 12.54 0.63 14.94
N GLY A 687 12.09 -0.54 15.35
CA GLY A 687 12.93 -1.52 16.04
C GLY A 687 12.75 -2.89 15.42
N GLY A 688 13.86 -3.60 15.20
CA GLY A 688 13.87 -4.89 14.56
C GLY A 688 14.70 -5.90 15.33
N ALA A 689 14.28 -7.16 15.28
CA ALA A 689 15.08 -8.30 15.69
C ALA A 689 15.07 -9.35 14.58
N GLN A 690 16.25 -9.74 14.13
CA GLN A 690 16.43 -10.69 13.04
C GLN A 690 17.27 -11.88 13.51
N VAL A 691 16.76 -13.07 13.24
CA VAL A 691 17.48 -14.34 13.33
C VAL A 691 17.70 -14.84 11.90
N ARG A 692 18.94 -15.14 11.54
CA ARG A 692 19.25 -15.96 10.36
C ARG A 692 19.96 -17.21 10.82
N TRP A 693 19.49 -18.34 10.35
CA TRP A 693 20.08 -19.63 10.65
C TRP A 693 20.36 -20.36 9.34
N SER A 694 21.52 -20.98 9.24
CA SER A 694 21.84 -21.99 8.27
C SER A 694 22.63 -23.10 8.95
N GLN A 695 22.85 -24.20 8.22
CA GLN A 695 23.71 -25.28 8.69
C GLN A 695 25.12 -24.79 9.09
N ARG A 696 25.59 -23.69 8.52
CA ARG A 696 26.96 -23.19 8.71
C ARG A 696 27.06 -21.86 9.46
N ARG A 697 26.01 -21.02 9.44
CA ARG A 697 26.02 -19.66 10.01
C ARG A 697 24.78 -19.40 10.84
N GLN A 698 24.96 -18.74 11.97
CA GLN A 698 23.88 -18.28 12.84
C GLN A 698 24.10 -16.80 13.11
N LEU A 699 23.11 -15.96 12.85
CA LEU A 699 23.14 -14.52 13.08
C LEU A 699 21.93 -14.16 13.93
N PHE A 700 22.19 -13.43 15.02
CA PHE A 700 21.19 -12.71 15.77
C PHE A 700 21.51 -11.22 15.70
N GLN A 701 20.54 -10.41 15.30
CA GLN A 701 20.70 -8.97 15.15
C GLN A 701 19.52 -8.25 15.79
N VAL A 702 19.81 -7.17 16.50
CA VAL A 702 18.82 -6.19 16.96
C VAL A 702 19.21 -4.83 16.41
N ASP A 703 18.24 -4.11 15.83
CA ASP A 703 18.44 -2.75 15.35
C ASP A 703 17.34 -1.79 15.79
N PHE A 704 17.75 -0.53 15.96
CA PHE A 704 16.87 0.61 16.20
C PHE A 704 17.17 1.67 15.14
N VAL A 705 16.14 2.23 14.53
CA VAL A 705 16.24 3.22 13.46
C VAL A 705 15.37 4.43 13.77
N ASP A 706 15.96 5.62 13.76
CA ASP A 706 15.24 6.89 13.62
C ASP A 706 15.33 7.34 12.16
N PRO A 707 14.24 7.27 11.37
CA PRO A 707 14.27 7.62 9.95
C PRO A 707 14.57 9.10 9.67
N ARG A 708 14.38 10.01 10.64
CA ARG A 708 14.52 11.46 10.45
C ARG A 708 15.40 12.08 11.53
N PHE A 709 16.59 11.51 11.73
CA PHE A 709 17.54 11.96 12.75
C PHE A 709 18.12 13.35 12.47
N TRP A 710 18.57 13.63 11.24
CA TRP A 710 19.21 14.90 10.88
C TRP A 710 18.83 15.38 9.48
N ARG A 711 18.74 16.70 9.25
CA ARG A 711 18.43 17.26 7.92
C ARG A 711 19.66 17.26 7.01
N ASP A 712 19.61 16.57 5.87
CA ASP A 712 20.75 16.40 4.95
C ASP A 712 20.67 17.23 3.65
N GLY A 713 19.62 18.06 3.51
CA GLY A 713 19.49 19.06 2.45
C GLY A 713 18.04 19.25 2.00
N SER A 714 17.88 19.51 0.70
CA SER A 714 16.60 19.53 0.00
C SER A 714 16.63 18.65 -1.26
N ASP A 715 15.49 18.11 -1.67
CA ASP A 715 15.32 17.31 -2.88
C ASP A 715 15.32 18.17 -4.16
N LEU A 716 15.18 17.54 -5.34
CA LEU A 716 15.15 18.25 -6.64
C LEU A 716 14.01 19.28 -6.75
N ASN A 717 12.96 19.14 -5.93
CA ASN A 717 11.80 20.02 -5.91
C ASN A 717 11.87 21.05 -4.76
N GLY A 718 12.97 21.07 -4.00
CA GLY A 718 13.21 21.99 -2.88
C GLY A 718 12.73 21.48 -1.52
N ASN A 719 12.11 20.29 -1.43
CA ASN A 719 11.54 19.79 -0.18
C ASN A 719 12.60 19.30 0.79
N LYS A 720 12.36 19.39 2.10
CA LYS A 720 13.31 19.03 3.17
C LYS A 720 13.69 17.53 3.16
N ARG A 721 14.99 17.18 3.13
CA ARG A 721 15.48 15.79 3.22
C ARG A 721 16.14 15.48 4.57
N PHE A 722 16.07 14.20 4.96
CA PHE A 722 16.54 13.72 6.25
C PHE A 722 17.39 12.45 6.11
N ALA A 723 18.48 12.42 6.86
CA ALA A 723 19.33 11.26 7.08
C ALA A 723 18.81 10.43 8.26
N PRO A 724 18.71 9.10 8.11
CA PRO A 724 18.37 8.20 9.20
C PRO A 724 19.57 7.96 10.12
N LEU A 725 19.29 7.53 11.35
CA LEU A 725 20.30 7.01 12.28
C LEU A 725 19.91 5.58 12.69
N ARG A 726 20.83 4.64 12.47
CA ARG A 726 20.66 3.22 12.81
C ARG A 726 21.69 2.80 13.84
N PHE A 727 21.20 2.25 14.95
CA PHE A 727 22.01 1.49 15.90
C PHE A 727 21.80 0.01 15.65
N THR A 728 22.87 -0.77 15.69
CA THR A 728 22.77 -2.22 15.48
C THR A 728 23.72 -2.95 16.42
N ALA A 729 23.19 -3.96 17.09
CA ALA A 729 23.93 -4.94 17.84
C ALA A 729 23.72 -6.30 17.17
N GLN A 730 24.81 -6.96 16.79
CA GLN A 730 24.75 -8.25 16.12
C GLN A 730 25.73 -9.24 16.76
N TYR A 731 25.29 -10.48 16.85
CA TYR A 731 26.10 -11.63 17.21
C TYR A 731 26.01 -12.66 16.08
N GLN A 732 27.16 -13.03 15.54
CA GLN A 732 27.26 -14.05 14.50
C GLN A 732 28.16 -15.19 14.98
N ARG A 733 27.66 -16.42 14.88
CA ARG A 733 28.45 -17.65 15.01
C ARG A 733 28.62 -18.27 13.64
N ASP A 734 29.87 -18.40 13.21
CA ASP A 734 30.24 -18.92 11.91
C ASP A 734 31.11 -20.18 12.06
N SER A 735 30.57 -21.32 11.63
CA SER A 735 31.29 -22.59 11.60
C SER A 735 32.02 -22.82 10.29
N THR A 736 31.94 -21.90 9.31
CA THR A 736 32.66 -22.05 8.03
C THR A 736 34.17 -22.00 8.19
N VAL A 737 34.71 -21.53 9.32
CA VAL A 737 36.14 -21.67 9.62
C VAL A 737 36.58 -23.14 9.65
N THR A 738 35.69 -24.07 9.98
CA THR A 738 35.96 -25.52 9.93
C THR A 738 36.10 -26.08 8.51
N ARG A 739 35.59 -25.39 7.48
CA ARG A 739 35.45 -25.93 6.12
C ARG A 739 36.77 -26.10 5.38
N PHE A 740 37.78 -25.32 5.76
CA PHE A 740 39.17 -25.50 5.30
C PHE A 740 39.66 -26.92 5.62
N PHE A 741 39.00 -27.60 6.58
CA PHE A 741 39.30 -28.93 7.09
C PHE A 741 38.20 -29.94 6.79
N ARG A 742 37.25 -29.68 5.88
CA ARG A 742 36.28 -30.69 5.39
C ARG A 742 36.48 -31.05 3.92
N SER A 743 36.94 -30.11 3.07
CA SER A 743 37.09 -30.39 1.62
C SER A 743 38.26 -31.31 1.27
N ALA A 744 39.21 -31.52 2.19
CA ALA A 744 40.22 -32.58 2.05
C ALA A 744 39.66 -33.99 2.33
N PHE A 745 38.46 -34.11 2.92
CA PHE A 745 37.88 -35.35 3.47
C PHE A 745 36.72 -35.92 2.66
N ASP A 746 35.92 -35.07 1.98
CA ASP A 746 34.84 -35.51 1.08
C ASP A 746 35.34 -36.30 -0.16
N ARG A 747 36.63 -36.64 -0.20
CA ARG A 747 37.30 -37.40 -1.26
C ARG A 747 37.83 -38.77 -0.81
N GLY A 748 37.42 -39.26 0.36
CA GLY A 748 37.61 -40.67 0.75
C GLY A 748 38.72 -40.96 1.76
N THR A 749 39.21 -39.94 2.48
CA THR A 749 40.08 -40.13 3.66
C THR A 749 39.31 -39.75 4.91
N PHE A 750 39.28 -40.70 5.84
CA PHE A 750 38.55 -40.73 7.10
C PHE A 750 38.66 -39.46 7.95
N GLY A 751 37.50 -39.02 8.49
CA GLY A 751 37.35 -38.23 9.71
C GLY A 751 37.94 -36.81 9.70
N VAL A 752 37.22 -35.83 10.24
CA VAL A 752 37.79 -34.51 10.58
C VAL A 752 39.17 -34.73 11.23
N VAL A 753 40.28 -34.09 10.78
CA VAL A 753 41.53 -34.15 11.58
C VAL A 753 41.40 -33.22 12.78
N GLN A 754 40.52 -33.63 13.68
CA GLN A 754 40.52 -33.29 15.07
C GLN A 754 41.12 -34.47 15.81
N ARG A 755 41.89 -34.20 16.86
CA ARG A 755 42.16 -35.24 17.86
C ARG A 755 40.80 -35.69 18.38
N ILE A 756 40.51 -36.98 18.36
CA ILE A 756 39.29 -37.58 18.88
C ILE A 756 39.66 -38.57 20.00
N ASP A 757 38.78 -38.75 20.98
CA ASP A 757 38.91 -39.84 21.95
C ASP A 757 38.50 -41.18 21.32
N ALA A 758 38.59 -42.26 22.10
CA ALA A 758 38.20 -43.61 21.66
C ALA A 758 36.70 -43.74 21.32
N ASN A 759 35.86 -42.77 21.69
CA ASN A 759 34.42 -42.74 21.41
C ASN A 759 34.08 -41.83 20.21
N GLY A 760 35.08 -41.25 19.55
CA GLY A 760 34.90 -40.34 18.42
C GLY A 760 34.50 -38.91 18.82
N VAL A 761 34.65 -38.53 20.09
CA VAL A 761 34.42 -37.16 20.57
C VAL A 761 35.69 -36.34 20.32
N PRO A 762 35.60 -35.15 19.70
CA PRO A 762 36.79 -34.32 19.52
C PRO A 762 37.39 -33.94 20.88
N VAL A 763 38.72 -33.96 21.00
CA VAL A 763 39.46 -33.64 22.21
C VAL A 763 40.57 -32.62 21.96
N ASP A 764 40.87 -31.82 22.97
CA ASP A 764 41.96 -30.83 22.94
C ASP A 764 43.34 -31.50 23.14
N GLU A 765 44.39 -30.68 23.32
CA GLU A 765 45.74 -31.19 23.52
C GLU A 765 45.92 -32.07 24.77
N LEU A 766 45.09 -31.80 25.79
CA LEU A 766 45.09 -32.41 27.12
C LEU A 766 44.10 -33.59 27.22
N GLY A 767 43.34 -33.87 26.16
CA GLY A 767 42.37 -34.97 26.12
C GLY A 767 40.97 -34.61 26.62
N ASN A 768 40.65 -33.33 26.81
CA ASN A 768 39.30 -32.89 27.20
C ASN A 768 38.40 -32.73 25.98
N ASN A 769 37.09 -33.01 26.13
CA ASN A 769 36.10 -32.81 25.07
C ASN A 769 36.17 -31.38 24.49
N ALA A 770 36.47 -31.29 23.19
CA ALA A 770 36.46 -30.09 22.38
C ALA A 770 35.21 -30.09 21.47
N GLY A 771 34.49 -28.97 21.40
CA GLY A 771 33.35 -28.83 20.49
C GLY A 771 33.78 -28.57 19.03
N ASP A 772 32.81 -28.28 18.16
CA ASP A 772 33.09 -27.80 16.80
C ASP A 772 33.78 -26.42 16.85
N PRO A 773 34.82 -26.18 16.02
CA PRO A 773 35.49 -24.89 15.93
C PRO A 773 34.57 -23.83 15.33
N THR A 774 34.55 -22.64 15.93
CA THR A 774 33.68 -21.56 15.45
C THR A 774 34.34 -20.20 15.57
N LEU A 775 34.00 -19.31 14.62
CA LEU A 775 34.30 -17.90 14.69
C LEU A 775 33.05 -17.16 15.16
N ASN A 776 33.14 -16.58 16.35
CA ASN A 776 32.08 -15.78 16.93
C ASN A 776 32.45 -14.31 16.77
N ARG A 777 31.49 -13.51 16.32
CA ARG A 777 31.64 -12.10 16.04
C ARG A 777 30.55 -11.34 16.75
N PHE A 778 30.92 -10.45 17.67
CA PHE A 778 30.01 -9.47 18.23
C PHE A 778 30.32 -8.11 17.61
N THR A 779 29.31 -7.44 17.05
CA THR A 779 29.49 -6.12 16.44
C THR A 779 28.48 -5.14 16.99
N LEU A 780 28.97 -3.96 17.35
CA LEU A 780 28.17 -2.77 17.60
C LEU A 780 28.45 -1.78 16.48
N SER A 781 27.40 -1.20 15.90
CA SER A 781 27.58 -0.18 14.88
C SER A 781 26.54 0.93 14.94
N VAL A 782 26.97 2.11 14.55
CA VAL A 782 26.14 3.29 14.32
C VAL A 782 26.31 3.70 12.87
N GLU A 783 25.20 3.84 12.16
CA GLU A 783 25.17 4.12 10.72
C GLU A 783 24.23 5.28 10.41
N THR A 784 24.65 6.16 9.50
CA THR A 784 23.81 7.19 8.88
C THR A 784 24.12 7.25 7.39
N ASN A 785 23.27 7.91 6.61
CA ASN A 785 23.49 8.05 5.17
C ASN A 785 23.12 9.45 4.66
N ARG A 786 23.62 9.76 3.47
CA ARG A 786 23.32 11.00 2.77
C ARG A 786 23.02 10.71 1.32
N THR A 787 21.92 11.27 0.82
CA THR A 787 21.57 11.15 -0.60
C THR A 787 22.37 12.16 -1.41
N ILE A 788 23.18 11.69 -2.36
CA ILE A 788 24.01 12.50 -3.24
C ILE A 788 23.25 12.90 -4.51
N SER A 789 22.51 11.96 -5.12
CA SER A 789 21.70 12.20 -6.32
C SER A 789 20.45 11.33 -6.28
N GLU A 790 19.27 11.93 -6.40
CA GLU A 790 18.00 11.20 -6.49
C GLU A 790 17.78 10.57 -7.86
N LYS A 791 18.21 11.28 -8.92
CA LYS A 791 18.07 10.84 -10.31
C LYS A 791 18.77 9.50 -10.55
N ASP A 792 19.99 9.37 -10.02
CA ASP A 792 20.83 8.17 -10.14
C ASP A 792 20.73 7.23 -8.92
N ARG A 793 19.93 7.61 -7.91
CA ARG A 793 19.84 6.93 -6.60
C ARG A 793 21.21 6.67 -5.99
N SER A 794 22.01 7.73 -5.93
CA SER A 794 23.35 7.70 -5.37
C SER A 794 23.31 8.07 -3.90
N ILE A 795 23.75 7.18 -3.02
CA ILE A 795 23.72 7.33 -1.56
C ILE A 795 25.10 7.04 -0.99
N LEU A 796 25.54 7.87 -0.04
CA LEU A 796 26.77 7.68 0.73
C LEU A 796 26.43 7.31 2.17
N PHE A 797 26.86 6.14 2.62
CA PHE A 797 26.68 5.65 3.98
C PHE A 797 27.96 5.89 4.79
N PHE A 798 27.76 6.32 6.03
CA PHE A 798 28.79 6.50 7.04
C PHE A 798 28.48 5.57 8.20
N LYS A 799 29.40 4.65 8.49
CA LYS A 799 29.23 3.66 9.55
C LYS A 799 30.44 3.64 10.46
N TYR A 800 30.24 3.82 11.75
CA TYR A 800 31.23 3.46 12.76
C TYR A 800 30.94 2.05 13.26
N LYS A 801 31.94 1.17 13.27
CA LYS A 801 31.80 -0.21 13.75
C LYS A 801 32.86 -0.53 14.80
N PHE A 802 32.43 -1.21 15.85
CA PHE A 802 33.27 -1.90 16.82
C PHE A 802 32.94 -3.39 16.76
N GLU A 803 33.95 -4.24 16.65
CA GLU A 803 33.79 -5.67 16.45
C GLU A 803 34.80 -6.45 17.28
N ASP A 804 34.32 -7.42 18.05
CA ASP A 804 35.13 -8.40 18.78
C ASP A 804 34.93 -9.77 18.12
N VAL A 805 36.01 -10.30 17.54
CA VAL A 805 36.04 -11.59 16.85
C VAL A 805 36.86 -12.55 17.67
N ARG A 806 36.28 -13.72 17.97
CA ARG A 806 36.94 -14.78 18.74
C ARG A 806 36.78 -16.14 18.08
N LEU A 807 37.86 -16.91 18.06
CA LEU A 807 37.85 -18.31 17.68
C LEU A 807 37.65 -19.18 18.92
N PHE A 808 36.77 -20.17 18.81
CA PHE A 808 36.49 -21.16 19.85
C PHE A 808 36.76 -22.56 19.33
N ASN A 809 37.08 -23.49 20.24
CA ASN A 809 37.28 -24.92 19.99
C ASN A 809 38.23 -25.26 18.81
N PHE A 810 39.25 -24.43 18.56
CA PHE A 810 40.20 -24.64 17.46
C PHE A 810 41.47 -25.38 17.90
N GLU A 811 41.69 -25.60 19.20
CA GLU A 811 42.90 -26.26 19.74
C GLU A 811 42.98 -27.76 19.36
N SER A 812 41.83 -28.39 19.06
CA SER A 812 41.79 -29.78 18.56
C SER A 812 42.19 -29.89 17.08
N LEU A 813 42.30 -28.77 16.36
CA LEU A 813 42.64 -28.75 14.93
C LEU A 813 44.14 -28.89 14.71
N LEU A 814 44.52 -29.66 13.69
CA LEU A 814 45.90 -29.76 13.23
C LEU A 814 46.56 -28.43 12.85
N ILE A 815 45.75 -27.43 12.50
CA ILE A 815 46.21 -26.14 12.02
C ILE A 815 46.06 -25.04 13.08
N LYS A 816 45.91 -25.39 14.36
CA LYS A 816 45.76 -24.41 15.46
C LYS A 816 46.80 -23.27 15.39
N GLU A 817 48.03 -23.56 14.95
CA GLU A 817 49.10 -22.55 14.78
C GLU A 817 48.82 -21.52 13.66
N LEU A 818 48.01 -21.86 12.66
CA LEU A 818 47.53 -20.91 11.63
C LEU A 818 46.38 -20.03 12.15
N LEU A 819 45.64 -20.49 13.16
CA LEU A 819 44.48 -19.80 13.72
C LEU A 819 44.82 -18.99 14.97
N ARG A 820 45.83 -19.38 15.74
CA ARG A 820 46.28 -18.71 16.97
C ARG A 820 46.50 -17.20 16.80
N PRO A 821 47.18 -16.73 15.73
CA PRO A 821 47.36 -15.30 15.50
C PRO A 821 46.05 -14.52 15.30
N ASP A 822 44.97 -15.21 14.89
CA ASP A 822 43.62 -14.71 14.64
C ASP A 822 42.63 -15.10 15.77
N ALA A 823 43.09 -15.67 16.89
CA ALA A 823 42.22 -16.23 17.94
C ALA A 823 41.33 -15.18 18.63
N SER A 824 41.85 -13.95 18.78
CA SER A 824 41.11 -12.81 19.32
C SER A 824 41.48 -11.55 18.54
N VAL A 825 40.56 -11.03 17.74
CA VAL A 825 40.77 -9.86 16.89
C VAL A 825 39.71 -8.82 17.20
N ARG A 826 40.16 -7.61 17.53
CA ARG A 826 39.30 -6.46 17.78
C ARG A 826 39.46 -5.46 16.65
N ILE A 827 38.36 -5.21 15.95
CA ILE A 827 38.31 -4.29 14.81
C ILE A 827 37.50 -3.08 15.25
N SER A 828 38.02 -1.89 15.01
CA SER A 828 37.31 -0.66 15.35
C SER A 828 37.64 0.44 14.37
N GLY A 829 36.62 1.03 13.77
CA GLY A 829 36.79 2.19 12.91
C GLY A 829 35.62 2.48 11.98
N VAL A 830 35.93 3.11 10.85
CA VAL A 830 34.94 3.75 9.96
C VAL A 830 34.82 2.99 8.65
N ASN A 831 33.59 2.75 8.24
CA ASN A 831 33.20 2.24 6.94
C ASN A 831 32.45 3.32 6.16
N LEU A 832 32.93 3.64 4.97
CA LEU A 832 32.29 4.52 4.00
C LEU A 832 31.79 3.68 2.84
N THR A 833 30.51 3.78 2.50
CA THR A 833 29.93 3.02 1.38
C THR A 833 29.21 3.95 0.43
N TYR A 834 29.69 4.05 -0.80
CA TYR A 834 29.01 4.71 -1.90
C TYR A 834 28.19 3.70 -2.69
N VAL A 835 26.90 3.96 -2.87
CA VAL A 835 25.99 3.15 -3.68
C VAL A 835 25.42 4.02 -4.79
N ARG A 836 25.34 3.49 -6.01
CA ARG A 836 24.59 4.05 -7.13
C ARG A 836 23.74 2.93 -7.75
N ASP A 837 22.43 3.14 -7.86
CA ASP A 837 21.50 2.11 -8.34
C ASP A 837 20.58 2.66 -9.44
N THR A 838 20.93 2.39 -10.69
CA THR A 838 20.14 2.77 -11.87
C THR A 838 19.41 1.57 -12.48
N ARG A 839 19.38 0.42 -11.79
CA ARG A 839 18.78 -0.82 -12.30
C ARG A 839 17.29 -0.67 -12.57
N ARG A 840 16.87 -1.10 -13.76
CA ARG A 840 15.46 -1.11 -14.16
C ARG A 840 15.11 -2.41 -14.86
N ASN A 841 13.85 -2.81 -14.73
CA ASN A 841 13.23 -3.81 -15.57
C ASN A 841 12.36 -3.08 -16.60
N CYS A 842 12.75 -3.21 -17.88
CA CYS A 842 12.03 -2.71 -19.05
C CYS A 842 11.38 -3.83 -19.87
N SER A 843 11.38 -5.04 -19.33
CA SER A 843 10.57 -6.15 -19.85
C SER A 843 9.15 -6.26 -19.26
N PRO A 844 8.64 -5.42 -18.32
CA PRO A 844 7.21 -5.39 -18.09
C PRO A 844 6.57 -4.96 -19.41
N ARG A 845 5.76 -5.84 -20.01
CA ARG A 845 4.81 -5.39 -21.01
C ARG A 845 3.92 -4.38 -20.30
N PHE A 846 3.94 -3.12 -20.73
CA PHE A 846 2.91 -2.22 -20.28
C PHE A 846 1.59 -2.83 -20.68
N THR A 847 0.71 -2.90 -19.70
CA THR A 847 -0.68 -3.11 -20.02
C THR A 847 -1.12 -1.95 -20.92
N ILE A 848 -1.90 -2.22 -21.96
CA ILE A 848 -2.49 -1.13 -22.75
C ILE A 848 -3.28 -0.19 -21.83
N LEU A 849 -3.83 -0.70 -20.70
CA LEU A 849 -4.41 0.08 -19.61
C LEU A 849 -3.42 1.08 -18.95
N ASP A 850 -2.16 0.72 -18.72
CA ASP A 850 -1.14 1.64 -18.17
C ASP A 850 -0.83 2.78 -19.15
N ILE A 851 -0.78 2.48 -20.45
CA ILE A 851 -0.55 3.45 -21.53
C ILE A 851 -1.76 4.40 -21.63
N ILE A 852 -2.96 3.84 -21.61
CA ILE A 852 -4.23 4.57 -21.61
C ILE A 852 -4.36 5.47 -20.37
N ALA A 853 -4.14 4.94 -19.17
CA ALA A 853 -4.33 5.66 -17.91
C ALA A 853 -3.34 6.83 -17.75
N LYS A 854 -2.16 6.74 -18.36
CA LYS A 854 -1.13 7.78 -18.31
C LYS A 854 -1.16 8.71 -19.52
N GLY A 855 -1.89 8.36 -20.58
CA GLY A 855 -2.00 9.13 -21.81
C GLY A 855 -0.75 9.07 -22.71
N GLU A 856 0.31 8.37 -22.30
CA GLU A 856 1.55 8.14 -23.04
C GLU A 856 2.17 6.80 -22.60
N GLU A 857 3.01 6.20 -23.45
CA GLU A 857 4.02 5.22 -22.99
C GLU A 857 4.91 5.97 -21.98
N GLY A 858 4.59 5.85 -20.69
CA GLY A 858 5.55 6.21 -19.65
C GLY A 858 6.86 5.43 -19.88
N ASP A 859 7.95 5.81 -19.22
CA ASP A 859 9.20 5.04 -19.30
C ASP A 859 8.92 3.54 -19.00
N PRO A 860 9.09 2.61 -19.98
CA PRO A 860 8.84 1.16 -19.82
C PRO A 860 9.66 0.54 -18.71
N CYS A 861 10.69 1.24 -18.30
CA CYS A 861 11.62 0.81 -17.30
C CYS A 861 11.14 1.20 -15.90
N ARG A 862 10.70 0.23 -15.10
CA ARG A 862 10.49 0.41 -13.66
C ARG A 862 11.73 -0.01 -12.90
N TYR A 863 12.02 0.64 -11.77
CA TYR A 863 13.08 0.17 -10.88
C TYR A 863 12.83 -1.29 -10.47
N SER A 864 13.86 -2.12 -10.56
CA SER A 864 13.79 -3.53 -10.18
C SER A 864 15.15 -3.98 -9.69
N SER A 865 15.23 -4.37 -8.42
CA SER A 865 16.45 -4.92 -7.83
C SER A 865 16.58 -6.44 -8.04
N GLY A 866 15.46 -7.15 -8.15
CA GLY A 866 15.40 -8.61 -8.23
C GLY A 866 15.51 -9.19 -9.63
N ASP A 867 14.97 -8.52 -10.65
CA ASP A 867 15.03 -8.95 -12.05
C ASP A 867 15.31 -7.77 -12.98
N PRO A 868 16.51 -7.15 -12.92
CA PRO A 868 16.88 -6.03 -13.77
C PRO A 868 17.21 -6.48 -15.20
N THR A 869 16.84 -5.65 -16.17
CA THR A 869 17.05 -5.90 -17.61
C THR A 869 17.91 -4.81 -18.27
N THR A 870 18.00 -3.64 -17.64
CA THR A 870 18.90 -2.54 -18.03
C THR A 870 19.44 -1.80 -16.80
N GLY A 871 20.42 -0.94 -17.03
CA GLY A 871 21.02 -0.08 -16.01
C GLY A 871 22.18 -0.75 -15.26
N ASP A 872 22.64 -0.10 -14.21
CA ASP A 872 23.81 -0.49 -13.44
C ASP A 872 23.61 -0.37 -11.93
N TYR A 873 24.42 -1.14 -11.20
CA TYR A 873 24.50 -1.08 -9.75
C TYR A 873 25.96 -1.07 -9.34
N LEU A 874 26.39 0.02 -8.70
CA LEU A 874 27.74 0.21 -8.19
C LEU A 874 27.68 0.28 -6.66
N THR A 875 28.56 -0.46 -6.01
CA THR A 875 28.85 -0.30 -4.57
C THR A 875 30.36 -0.17 -4.42
N ALA A 876 30.83 0.89 -3.77
CA ALA A 876 32.23 1.09 -3.41
C ALA A 876 32.32 1.29 -1.91
N GLU A 877 33.04 0.40 -1.23
CA GLU A 877 33.21 0.39 0.22
C GLU A 877 34.68 0.61 0.57
N TYR A 878 34.92 1.53 1.50
CA TYR A 878 36.22 1.75 2.13
C TYR A 878 36.08 1.54 3.64
N SER A 879 36.80 0.56 4.18
CA SER A 879 36.86 0.24 5.61
C SER A 879 38.23 0.58 6.17
N LEU A 880 38.26 1.31 7.28
CA LEU A 880 39.45 1.64 8.04
C LEU A 880 39.31 1.09 9.47
N SER A 881 40.23 0.22 9.88
CA SER A 881 40.41 -0.20 11.27
C SER A 881 41.68 0.43 11.81
N ALA A 882 41.62 1.10 12.95
CA ALA A 882 42.76 1.82 13.51
C ALA A 882 42.93 1.55 15.01
N PRO A 883 44.16 1.30 15.51
CA PRO A 883 44.39 1.12 16.94
C PRO A 883 44.00 2.33 17.80
N THR A 884 44.10 3.54 17.25
CA THR A 884 43.65 4.79 17.88
C THR A 884 42.14 4.83 18.13
N LEU A 885 41.36 4.00 17.43
CA LEU A 885 39.92 3.84 17.60
C LEU A 885 39.57 2.61 18.47
N GLY A 886 40.56 1.98 19.09
CA GLY A 886 40.38 0.82 19.96
C GLY A 886 40.51 -0.54 19.27
N ALA A 887 41.02 -0.61 18.02
CA ALA A 887 41.33 -1.87 17.35
C ALA A 887 42.64 -2.49 17.87
N ASN A 888 42.81 -3.81 17.79
CA ASN A 888 44.11 -4.45 18.02
C ASN A 888 44.89 -4.71 16.73
N ILE A 889 44.28 -4.48 15.57
CA ILE A 889 44.92 -4.55 14.25
C ILE A 889 44.51 -3.37 13.38
N GLY A 890 45.50 -2.76 12.73
CA GLY A 890 45.30 -1.61 11.84
C GLY A 890 45.36 -2.03 10.39
N PHE A 891 44.25 -1.84 9.66
CA PHE A 891 44.19 -2.12 8.23
C PHE A 891 43.23 -1.17 7.50
N ASN A 892 43.46 -1.00 6.20
CA ASN A 892 42.52 -0.38 5.29
C ASN A 892 42.11 -1.41 4.22
N LYS A 893 40.84 -1.43 3.88
CA LYS A 893 40.24 -2.35 2.90
C LYS A 893 39.32 -1.58 1.99
N PHE A 894 39.53 -1.71 0.69
CA PHE A 894 38.68 -1.13 -0.35
C PHE A 894 38.07 -2.25 -1.17
N GLN A 895 36.77 -2.18 -1.42
CA GLN A 895 36.04 -3.14 -2.23
C GLN A 895 35.03 -2.43 -3.12
N VAL A 896 35.01 -2.75 -4.40
CA VAL A 896 34.05 -2.24 -5.37
C VAL A 896 33.35 -3.40 -6.09
N SER A 897 32.03 -3.30 -6.23
CA SER A 897 31.20 -4.21 -7.02
C SER A 897 30.44 -3.38 -8.05
N TYR A 898 30.58 -3.73 -9.33
CA TYR A 898 29.87 -3.08 -10.43
C TYR A 898 29.08 -4.12 -11.21
N ASN A 899 27.76 -3.94 -11.29
CA ASN A 899 26.87 -4.79 -12.07
C ASN A 899 26.28 -3.97 -13.21
N ARG A 900 26.22 -4.53 -14.42
CA ARG A 900 25.63 -3.90 -15.61
C ARG A 900 24.67 -4.88 -16.27
N TYR A 901 23.50 -4.37 -16.64
CA TYR A 901 22.45 -5.12 -17.32
C TYR A 901 22.14 -4.47 -18.66
N TYR A 902 21.94 -5.29 -19.68
CA TYR A 902 21.55 -4.82 -21.00
C TYR A 902 20.77 -5.89 -21.74
N THR A 903 19.61 -5.54 -22.30
CA THR A 903 18.73 -6.48 -22.99
C THR A 903 18.74 -6.24 -24.49
N LEU A 904 18.97 -7.30 -25.27
CA LEU A 904 18.96 -7.29 -26.72
C LEU A 904 17.65 -7.89 -27.24
N LYS A 905 16.77 -7.03 -27.78
CA LYS A 905 15.49 -7.45 -28.36
C LYS A 905 15.66 -8.42 -29.53
N ALA A 906 16.68 -8.19 -30.38
CA ALA A 906 16.99 -9.04 -31.54
C ALA A 906 17.31 -10.50 -31.18
N LEU A 907 17.68 -10.79 -29.93
CA LEU A 907 18.00 -12.13 -29.45
C LEU A 907 16.92 -12.63 -28.48
N LYS A 908 15.64 -12.62 -28.89
CA LYS A 908 14.50 -13.05 -28.07
C LYS A 908 14.48 -12.38 -26.68
N ASN A 909 14.72 -11.07 -26.61
CA ASN A 909 14.82 -10.33 -25.34
C ASN A 909 15.85 -10.91 -24.34
N THR A 910 16.97 -11.44 -24.83
CA THR A 910 18.06 -11.94 -23.96
C THR A 910 18.69 -10.79 -23.17
N THR A 911 18.77 -10.94 -21.85
CA THR A 911 19.45 -10.00 -20.95
C THR A 911 20.87 -10.44 -20.68
N PHE A 912 21.84 -9.63 -21.09
CA PHE A 912 23.24 -9.77 -20.70
C PHE A 912 23.44 -9.10 -19.34
N ALA A 913 23.94 -9.85 -18.37
CA ALA A 913 24.31 -9.35 -17.07
C ALA A 913 25.82 -9.58 -16.86
N ALA A 914 26.53 -8.50 -16.52
CA ALA A 914 27.94 -8.54 -16.16
C ALA A 914 28.11 -8.02 -14.74
N ARG A 915 28.97 -8.66 -13.96
CA ARG A 915 29.34 -8.25 -12.61
C ARG A 915 30.85 -8.29 -12.46
N ALA A 916 31.44 -7.22 -11.95
CA ALA A 916 32.85 -7.16 -11.59
C ALA A 916 32.96 -6.86 -10.09
N ILE A 917 33.80 -7.61 -9.37
CA ILE A 917 34.13 -7.39 -7.97
C ILE A 917 35.65 -7.22 -7.89
N PHE A 918 36.09 -6.12 -7.30
CA PHE A 918 37.50 -5.86 -7.04
C PHE A 918 37.67 -5.49 -5.57
N GLY A 919 38.66 -6.07 -4.92
CA GLY A 919 38.94 -5.85 -3.51
C GLY A 919 40.44 -5.81 -3.27
N ILE A 920 40.90 -4.85 -2.47
CA ILE A 920 42.28 -4.74 -2.03
C ILE A 920 42.32 -4.33 -0.57
N ALA A 921 43.34 -4.78 0.14
CA ALA A 921 43.54 -4.43 1.53
C ALA A 921 45.03 -4.39 1.87
N ASN A 922 45.35 -3.59 2.87
CA ASN A 922 46.68 -3.48 3.41
C ASN A 922 46.63 -3.39 4.94
N VAL A 923 47.53 -4.11 5.60
CA VAL A 923 47.69 -4.06 7.06
C VAL A 923 48.85 -3.12 7.35
N PHE A 924 48.60 -2.06 8.11
CA PHE A 924 49.60 -1.03 8.41
C PHE A 924 50.06 -1.05 9.88
N SER A 925 49.39 -1.81 10.76
CA SER A 925 49.77 -1.94 12.17
C SER A 925 49.44 -3.34 12.69
N ASN A 926 50.35 -3.91 13.49
CA ASN A 926 50.29 -5.28 14.02
C ASN A 926 50.08 -6.32 12.91
N GLY A 927 50.86 -6.20 11.83
CA GLY A 927 50.85 -7.13 10.69
C GLY A 927 51.80 -8.33 10.84
N ASP A 928 52.68 -8.30 11.82
CA ASP A 928 53.76 -9.26 12.11
C ASP A 928 53.31 -10.46 12.97
N ARG A 929 52.01 -10.74 13.01
CA ARG A 929 51.36 -11.72 13.89
C ARG A 929 51.77 -13.18 13.64
N PHE A 930 52.40 -13.46 12.50
CA PHE A 930 52.89 -14.80 12.14
C PHE A 930 54.40 -14.98 12.37
N THR A 931 55.13 -13.95 12.83
CA THR A 931 56.60 -13.99 12.98
C THR A 931 57.10 -15.12 13.88
N GLY A 932 56.37 -15.42 14.96
CA GLY A 932 56.68 -16.51 15.90
C GLY A 932 56.07 -17.87 15.54
N THR A 933 55.51 -18.03 14.34
CA THR A 933 54.85 -19.27 13.89
C THR A 933 55.70 -19.98 12.85
N GLN A 934 55.31 -21.20 12.46
CA GLN A 934 55.92 -21.91 11.33
C GLN A 934 55.60 -21.28 9.95
N TYR A 935 54.86 -20.18 9.89
CA TYR A 935 54.40 -19.52 8.67
C TYR A 935 54.70 -17.99 8.62
N PRO A 936 55.94 -17.53 8.87
CA PRO A 936 56.27 -16.10 8.92
C PRO A 936 56.01 -15.37 7.58
N GLY A 937 55.96 -16.10 6.46
CA GLY A 937 55.59 -15.56 5.14
C GLY A 937 54.12 -15.11 5.01
N LEU A 938 53.28 -15.33 6.03
CA LEU A 938 51.90 -14.85 6.10
C LEU A 938 51.77 -13.50 6.82
N ASN A 939 52.89 -12.92 7.29
CA ASN A 939 52.92 -11.55 7.81
C ASN A 939 52.35 -10.55 6.80
N GLY A 940 51.60 -9.56 7.31
CA GLY A 940 50.86 -8.59 6.51
C GLY A 940 49.49 -9.07 6.02
N SER A 941 49.09 -10.31 6.30
CA SER A 941 47.76 -10.82 5.95
C SER A 941 46.67 -10.24 6.86
N LEU A 942 45.51 -9.94 6.26
CA LEU A 942 44.30 -9.58 7.00
C LEU A 942 43.92 -10.67 8.00
N PRO A 943 43.19 -10.34 9.08
CA PRO A 943 42.56 -11.33 9.92
C PRO A 943 41.64 -12.24 9.12
N ILE A 944 41.54 -13.52 9.49
CA ILE A 944 40.67 -14.48 8.79
C ILE A 944 39.20 -14.00 8.65
N SER A 945 38.71 -13.20 9.59
CA SER A 945 37.36 -12.59 9.56
C SER A 945 37.17 -11.51 8.52
N GLU A 946 38.27 -10.96 7.98
CA GLU A 946 38.29 -9.83 7.05
C GLU A 946 38.95 -10.15 5.70
N ARG A 947 39.64 -11.29 5.58
CA ARG A 947 40.23 -11.77 4.31
C ARG A 947 39.18 -11.90 3.22
N PHE A 948 39.62 -11.73 1.97
CA PHE A 948 38.79 -12.05 0.82
C PHE A 948 38.80 -13.55 0.55
N PHE A 949 37.62 -14.07 0.20
CA PHE A 949 37.39 -15.43 -0.24
C PHE A 949 36.49 -15.43 -1.48
N ALA A 950 36.66 -16.40 -2.37
CA ALA A 950 35.83 -16.57 -3.57
C ALA A 950 35.70 -18.05 -3.95
N GLY A 951 34.73 -18.35 -4.80
CA GLY A 951 34.29 -19.69 -5.16
C GLY A 951 32.88 -19.99 -4.62
N GLY A 952 32.15 -20.87 -5.30
CA GLY A 952 30.75 -21.21 -5.00
C GLY A 952 29.76 -20.63 -6.01
N SER A 953 28.47 -20.73 -5.70
CA SER A 953 27.38 -20.46 -6.64
C SER A 953 27.22 -18.99 -7.06
N THR A 954 27.84 -18.04 -6.33
CA THR A 954 27.62 -16.58 -6.53
C THR A 954 28.85 -15.80 -6.95
N THR A 955 30.04 -16.40 -6.93
CA THR A 955 31.30 -15.75 -7.29
C THR A 955 31.98 -16.47 -8.43
N ILE A 956 32.73 -17.56 -8.20
CA ILE A 956 33.35 -18.35 -9.28
C ILE A 956 32.77 -19.75 -9.24
N ARG A 957 31.82 -20.05 -10.15
CA ARG A 957 31.03 -21.31 -10.16
C ARG A 957 31.82 -22.54 -10.56
N GLY A 958 33.10 -22.39 -10.94
CA GLY A 958 34.03 -23.51 -11.18
C GLY A 958 34.75 -23.98 -9.91
N PHE A 959 34.59 -23.27 -8.79
CA PHE A 959 35.20 -23.60 -7.51
C PHE A 959 34.13 -24.00 -6.49
N GLU A 960 34.49 -24.89 -5.59
CA GLU A 960 33.76 -25.10 -4.35
C GLU A 960 33.69 -23.78 -3.55
N PHE A 961 32.70 -23.68 -2.65
CA PHE A 961 32.45 -22.48 -1.86
C PHE A 961 33.69 -21.99 -1.11
N GLU A 962 34.13 -20.76 -1.41
CA GLU A 962 35.30 -20.10 -0.80
C GLU A 962 36.65 -20.84 -0.97
N ALA A 963 36.77 -21.70 -2.00
CA ALA A 963 37.97 -22.51 -2.25
C ALA A 963 39.03 -21.87 -3.16
N ALA A 964 38.74 -20.72 -3.78
CA ALA A 964 39.66 -20.03 -4.68
C ALA A 964 40.76 -19.28 -3.92
N GLY A 965 41.93 -19.16 -4.53
CA GLY A 965 43.05 -18.34 -4.06
C GLY A 965 44.23 -19.09 -3.46
N PRO A 966 45.05 -18.38 -2.64
CA PRO A 966 46.27 -18.92 -2.05
C PRO A 966 45.98 -20.11 -1.16
N ARG A 967 46.88 -21.10 -1.19
CA ARG A 967 46.78 -22.27 -0.31
C ARG A 967 48.03 -22.43 0.55
N VAL A 968 47.81 -22.81 1.81
CA VAL A 968 48.87 -23.16 2.74
C VAL A 968 49.00 -24.67 2.80
N VAL A 969 50.23 -25.18 2.79
CA VAL A 969 50.52 -26.61 2.98
C VAL A 969 50.52 -26.92 4.46
N VAL A 970 49.81 -27.98 4.82
CA VAL A 970 49.80 -28.56 6.14
C VAL A 970 50.48 -29.92 6.02
N VAL A 971 51.56 -30.10 6.78
CA VAL A 971 52.26 -31.39 6.92
C VAL A 971 51.85 -31.94 8.28
N PRO A 972 50.98 -32.96 8.35
CA PRO A 972 50.58 -33.57 9.62
C PRO A 972 51.80 -34.10 10.36
N SER A 973 51.90 -33.79 11.65
CA SER A 973 52.92 -34.34 12.54
C SER A 973 52.24 -34.97 13.76
N GLY A 974 52.70 -36.15 14.16
CA GLY A 974 52.11 -36.95 15.23
C GLY A 974 51.42 -38.24 14.76
N THR A 975 50.88 -38.99 15.72
CA THR A 975 50.16 -40.25 15.49
C THR A 975 48.67 -39.96 15.39
N PHE A 976 48.03 -40.38 14.31
CA PHE A 976 46.58 -40.23 14.10
C PHE A 976 45.90 -41.59 14.22
N PHE A 977 44.62 -41.60 14.59
CA PHE A 977 43.83 -42.81 14.71
C PHE A 977 42.57 -42.72 13.85
N ASP A 978 42.13 -43.83 13.25
CA ASP A 978 40.82 -43.93 12.61
C ASP A 978 39.68 -44.07 13.65
N GLN A 979 38.43 -44.17 13.18
CA GLN A 979 37.26 -44.36 14.05
C GLN A 979 37.25 -45.70 14.80
N GLN A 980 38.14 -46.62 14.42
CA GLN A 980 38.32 -47.93 15.02
C GLN A 980 39.55 -47.97 15.94
N GLY A 981 40.25 -46.85 16.13
CA GLY A 981 41.43 -46.74 16.99
C GLY A 981 42.72 -47.27 16.37
N ASN A 982 42.78 -47.53 15.06
CA ASN A 982 44.02 -47.93 14.38
C ASN A 982 44.86 -46.72 14.02
N VAL A 983 46.19 -46.82 14.15
CA VAL A 983 47.09 -45.76 13.71
C VAL A 983 46.99 -45.56 12.20
N VAL A 984 46.73 -44.32 11.78
CA VAL A 984 46.71 -43.90 10.38
C VAL A 984 47.78 -42.83 10.12
N ASN A 985 48.42 -42.90 8.96
CA ASN A 985 49.29 -41.84 8.47
C ASN A 985 48.45 -40.89 7.61
N LEU A 986 48.63 -39.60 7.83
CA LEU A 986 47.97 -38.57 7.04
C LEU A 986 48.96 -37.98 6.04
N ASP A 987 48.59 -38.02 4.76
CA ASP A 987 49.36 -37.35 3.73
C ASP A 987 49.31 -35.82 3.90
N PRO A 988 50.38 -35.09 3.53
CA PRO A 988 50.34 -33.63 3.52
C PRO A 988 49.23 -33.11 2.59
N PHE A 989 48.54 -32.07 3.04
CA PHE A 989 47.40 -31.51 2.31
C PHE A 989 47.51 -29.99 2.21
N THR A 990 46.67 -29.39 1.39
CA THR A 990 46.65 -27.93 1.21
C THR A 990 45.29 -27.38 1.59
N ILE A 991 45.27 -26.20 2.22
CA ILE A 991 44.02 -25.52 2.61
C ILE A 991 43.94 -24.13 1.97
N PRO A 992 42.75 -23.69 1.51
CA PRO A 992 42.59 -22.30 1.10
C PRO A 992 42.78 -21.38 2.31
N PHE A 993 43.53 -20.30 2.15
CA PHE A 993 43.83 -19.37 3.26
C PHE A 993 43.14 -18.00 3.11
N GLY A 994 42.68 -17.69 1.90
CA GLY A 994 42.20 -16.37 1.53
C GLY A 994 43.34 -15.40 1.24
N GLY A 995 43.01 -14.13 0.99
CA GLY A 995 44.00 -13.13 0.59
C GLY A 995 43.61 -11.70 0.90
N ASN A 996 44.55 -10.78 0.67
CA ASN A 996 44.33 -9.34 0.83
C ASN A 996 43.81 -8.69 -0.47
N ALA A 997 43.67 -9.46 -1.54
CA ALA A 997 43.18 -8.99 -2.82
C ALA A 997 42.17 -9.95 -3.45
N LEU A 998 41.23 -9.40 -4.23
CA LEU A 998 40.16 -10.12 -4.91
C LEU A 998 39.90 -9.45 -6.26
N ALA A 999 39.81 -10.23 -7.32
CA ALA A 999 39.29 -9.75 -8.60
C ALA A 999 38.43 -10.85 -9.23
N VAL A 1000 37.16 -10.55 -9.49
CA VAL A 1000 36.17 -11.48 -10.08
C VAL A 1000 35.36 -10.75 -11.13
N VAL A 1001 35.12 -11.41 -12.26
CA VAL A 1001 34.26 -10.96 -13.35
C VAL A 1001 33.31 -12.10 -13.69
N ASN A 1002 32.02 -11.84 -13.61
CA ASN A 1002 30.95 -12.75 -14.01
C ASN A 1002 30.22 -12.15 -15.20
N MET A 1003 29.99 -12.96 -16.22
CA MET A 1003 29.21 -12.59 -17.39
C MET A 1003 28.19 -13.69 -17.63
N GLU A 1004 26.93 -13.34 -17.81
CA GLU A 1004 25.86 -14.29 -18.10
C GLU A 1004 24.88 -13.73 -19.12
N ALA A 1005 24.36 -14.60 -19.98
CA ALA A 1005 23.27 -14.27 -20.90
C ALA A 1005 22.01 -15.00 -20.45
N ARG A 1006 20.99 -14.26 -20.01
CA ARG A 1006 19.72 -14.79 -19.52
C ARG A 1006 18.74 -14.87 -20.68
N ILE A 1007 18.58 -16.07 -21.23
CA ILE A 1007 17.75 -16.34 -22.41
C ILE A 1007 16.38 -16.83 -21.92
N PRO A 1008 15.29 -16.09 -22.14
CA PRO A 1008 13.95 -16.57 -21.80
C PRO A 1008 13.53 -17.70 -22.76
N ILE A 1009 13.27 -18.89 -22.22
CA ILE A 1009 12.74 -20.03 -22.98
C ILE A 1009 11.22 -20.03 -22.90
N THR A 1010 10.68 -19.76 -21.71
CA THR A 1010 9.27 -19.50 -21.40
C THR A 1010 9.20 -18.38 -20.34
N ASP A 1011 7.99 -17.94 -19.96
CA ASP A 1011 7.82 -16.95 -18.89
C ASP A 1011 8.38 -17.42 -17.53
N ALA A 1012 8.43 -18.73 -17.29
CA ALA A 1012 8.90 -19.33 -16.05
C ALA A 1012 10.35 -19.86 -16.12
N VAL A 1013 10.86 -20.20 -17.31
CA VAL A 1013 12.14 -20.91 -17.47
C VAL A 1013 13.14 -20.09 -18.29
N ARG A 1014 14.36 -19.93 -17.77
CA ARG A 1014 15.46 -19.24 -18.44
C ARG A 1014 16.71 -20.13 -18.53
N ALA A 1015 17.35 -20.12 -19.69
CA ALA A 1015 18.68 -20.68 -19.88
C ALA A 1015 19.74 -19.59 -19.65
N VAL A 1016 20.84 -19.95 -18.99
CA VAL A 1016 21.87 -19.00 -18.53
C VAL A 1016 23.27 -19.53 -18.83
N PRO A 1017 23.77 -19.50 -20.08
CA PRO A 1017 25.19 -19.64 -20.32
C PRO A 1017 25.98 -18.53 -19.63
N PHE A 1018 27.11 -18.89 -19.04
CA PHE A 1018 27.92 -17.95 -18.26
C PHE A 1018 29.41 -18.19 -18.37
N TYR A 1019 30.16 -17.14 -18.04
CA TYR A 1019 31.60 -17.13 -17.86
C TYR A 1019 31.95 -16.43 -16.55
N ASP A 1020 32.79 -17.08 -15.74
CA ASP A 1020 33.34 -16.51 -14.51
C ASP A 1020 34.87 -16.49 -14.61
N GLY A 1021 35.47 -15.30 -14.54
CA GLY A 1021 36.91 -15.11 -14.48
C GLY A 1021 37.33 -14.49 -13.16
N GLY A 1022 38.49 -14.86 -12.62
CA GLY A 1022 39.03 -14.19 -11.45
C GLY A 1022 39.77 -15.10 -10.49
N ASN A 1023 40.21 -14.53 -9.36
CA ASN A 1023 40.72 -15.28 -8.22
C ASN A 1023 40.77 -14.39 -6.96
N VAL A 1024 41.13 -15.00 -5.84
CA VAL A 1024 41.66 -14.32 -4.64
C VAL A 1024 43.18 -14.33 -4.74
N PHE A 1025 43.82 -13.25 -4.28
CA PHE A 1025 45.26 -13.05 -4.39
C PHE A 1025 45.85 -12.67 -3.04
N ARG A 1026 47.10 -13.05 -2.79
CA ARG A 1026 47.76 -12.78 -1.51
C ARG A 1026 48.03 -11.30 -1.36
N THR A 1027 48.51 -10.64 -2.42
CA THR A 1027 48.75 -9.19 -2.47
C THR A 1027 48.10 -8.55 -3.69
N PRO A 1028 47.83 -7.23 -3.68
CA PRO A 1028 47.25 -6.53 -4.83
C PRO A 1028 48.08 -6.61 -6.12
N GLN A 1029 49.41 -6.71 -6.01
CA GLN A 1029 50.32 -6.77 -7.16
C GLN A 1029 50.10 -8.05 -7.99
N GLU A 1030 49.80 -9.17 -7.35
CA GLU A 1030 49.59 -10.47 -8.00
C GLU A 1030 48.40 -10.49 -8.96
N ILE A 1031 47.49 -9.50 -8.90
CA ILE A 1031 46.38 -9.35 -9.85
C ILE A 1031 46.91 -9.05 -11.26
N PHE A 1032 47.93 -8.19 -11.35
CA PHE A 1032 48.42 -7.65 -12.62
C PHE A 1032 49.75 -8.27 -13.05
N ASP A 1033 50.62 -8.56 -12.08
CA ASP A 1033 51.96 -9.11 -12.33
C ASP A 1033 52.32 -10.14 -11.25
N PRO A 1034 51.86 -11.40 -11.39
CA PRO A 1034 52.13 -12.45 -10.42
C PRO A 1034 53.58 -12.94 -10.54
N ALA A 1035 54.43 -12.51 -9.61
CA ALA A 1035 55.83 -12.91 -9.54
C ALA A 1035 56.04 -14.43 -9.67
N ASP A 1036 57.12 -14.83 -10.36
CA ASP A 1036 57.44 -16.25 -10.52
C ASP A 1036 57.91 -16.87 -9.20
N ALA A 1037 57.36 -18.04 -8.90
CA ALA A 1037 57.78 -18.83 -7.75
C ALA A 1037 58.98 -19.71 -8.14
N PRO A 1038 60.07 -19.73 -7.37
CA PRO A 1038 61.17 -20.66 -7.59
C PRO A 1038 60.66 -22.11 -7.55
N ALA A 1039 61.05 -22.94 -8.52
CA ALA A 1039 60.52 -24.31 -8.69
C ALA A 1039 60.61 -25.20 -7.43
N ASN A 1040 61.61 -24.94 -6.57
CA ASN A 1040 61.88 -25.72 -5.36
C ASN A 1040 61.26 -25.11 -4.08
N ASN A 1041 60.58 -23.97 -4.17
CA ASN A 1041 59.96 -23.33 -3.01
C ASN A 1041 58.45 -23.65 -2.95
N VAL A 1042 58.12 -24.77 -2.30
CA VAL A 1042 56.75 -25.28 -2.14
C VAL A 1042 55.81 -24.22 -1.56
N PHE A 1043 56.26 -23.49 -0.54
CA PHE A 1043 55.46 -22.46 0.12
C PHE A 1043 55.11 -21.32 -0.84
N GLN A 1044 56.11 -20.71 -1.50
CA GLN A 1044 55.90 -19.63 -2.48
C GLN A 1044 55.05 -20.08 -3.67
N SER A 1045 55.22 -21.33 -4.13
CA SER A 1045 54.46 -21.86 -5.27
C SER A 1045 52.96 -22.00 -4.98
N ASN A 1046 52.57 -22.27 -3.74
CA ASN A 1046 51.18 -22.52 -3.36
C ASN A 1046 50.41 -21.30 -2.88
N ILE A 1047 51.12 -20.31 -2.34
CA ILE A 1047 50.51 -19.03 -1.99
C ILE A 1047 50.34 -18.12 -3.22
N ARG A 1048 51.03 -18.41 -4.32
CA ARG A 1048 50.84 -17.76 -5.62
C ARG A 1048 49.45 -18.10 -6.18
N SER A 1049 48.70 -17.08 -6.57
CA SER A 1049 47.39 -17.24 -7.22
C SER A 1049 47.41 -16.64 -8.61
N LEU A 1050 46.93 -17.42 -9.59
CA LEU A 1050 46.81 -17.00 -10.98
C LEU A 1050 45.34 -16.73 -11.33
N TRP A 1051 45.10 -15.91 -12.35
CA TRP A 1051 43.75 -15.69 -12.85
C TRP A 1051 43.12 -17.00 -13.35
N THR A 1052 41.88 -17.28 -12.95
CA THR A 1052 41.16 -18.49 -13.38
C THR A 1052 39.98 -18.17 -14.28
N HIS A 1053 39.60 -19.12 -15.12
CA HIS A 1053 38.55 -19.01 -16.12
C HIS A 1053 37.60 -20.20 -16.00
N THR A 1054 36.32 -19.92 -15.79
CA THR A 1054 35.23 -20.91 -15.76
C THR A 1054 34.24 -20.56 -16.86
N ALA A 1055 33.83 -21.55 -17.63
CA ALA A 1055 32.66 -21.45 -18.51
C ALA A 1055 31.59 -22.44 -18.04
N GLY A 1056 30.32 -22.09 -18.17
CA GLY A 1056 29.26 -22.94 -17.67
C GLY A 1056 27.89 -22.65 -18.23
N PHE A 1057 26.93 -23.44 -17.76
CA PHE A 1057 25.54 -23.33 -18.16
C PHE A 1057 24.64 -23.47 -16.94
N GLY A 1058 23.64 -22.59 -16.84
CA GLY A 1058 22.65 -22.60 -15.78
C GLY A 1058 21.22 -22.67 -16.30
N LEU A 1059 20.34 -23.18 -15.46
CA LEU A 1059 18.90 -23.17 -15.64
C LEU A 1059 18.27 -22.38 -14.48
N ARG A 1060 17.30 -21.52 -14.78
CA ARG A 1060 16.51 -20.78 -13.81
C ARG A 1060 15.03 -21.08 -13.98
N ILE A 1061 14.34 -21.37 -12.89
CA ILE A 1061 12.91 -21.66 -12.87
C ILE A 1061 12.27 -20.73 -11.84
N LYS A 1062 11.48 -19.75 -12.32
CA LYS A 1062 10.71 -18.86 -11.45
C LYS A 1062 9.60 -19.65 -10.76
N THR A 1063 9.46 -19.48 -9.45
CA THR A 1063 8.40 -20.12 -8.68
C THR A 1063 7.22 -19.15 -8.47
N PRO A 1064 5.97 -19.63 -8.53
CA PRO A 1064 4.76 -18.80 -8.41
C PRO A 1064 4.52 -18.22 -7.03
N ILE A 1065 5.14 -18.78 -6.00
CA ILE A 1065 5.10 -18.25 -4.63
C ILE A 1065 6.19 -17.19 -4.41
N GLY A 1066 6.94 -16.84 -5.44
CA GLY A 1066 8.11 -15.98 -5.33
C GLY A 1066 9.37 -16.78 -5.00
N GLY A 1067 10.49 -16.34 -5.58
CA GLY A 1067 11.77 -17.04 -5.55
C GLY A 1067 12.10 -17.73 -6.87
N GLU A 1068 13.35 -18.15 -7.02
CA GLU A 1068 13.88 -18.78 -8.23
C GLU A 1068 14.68 -20.03 -7.84
N PHE A 1069 14.39 -21.15 -8.51
CA PHE A 1069 15.22 -22.33 -8.45
C PHE A 1069 16.32 -22.23 -9.50
N ALA A 1070 17.57 -22.30 -9.06
CA ALA A 1070 18.76 -22.16 -9.89
C ALA A 1070 19.62 -23.42 -9.83
N VAL A 1071 19.97 -23.94 -11.00
CA VAL A 1071 20.98 -24.99 -11.18
C VAL A 1071 22.08 -24.42 -12.06
N ASP A 1072 23.34 -24.53 -11.65
CA ASP A 1072 24.50 -24.05 -12.40
C ASP A 1072 25.56 -25.14 -12.49
N TYR A 1073 26.01 -25.47 -13.70
CA TYR A 1073 27.19 -26.31 -13.92
C TYR A 1073 28.34 -25.46 -14.44
N GLY A 1074 29.43 -25.36 -13.67
CA GLY A 1074 30.64 -24.62 -14.03
C GLY A 1074 31.80 -25.56 -14.38
N TYR A 1075 32.52 -25.25 -15.45
CA TYR A 1075 33.71 -25.97 -15.89
C TYR A 1075 34.94 -25.06 -15.89
N LEU A 1076 35.91 -25.36 -15.02
CA LEU A 1076 37.15 -24.64 -14.81
C LEU A 1076 38.17 -25.00 -15.91
N LEU A 1077 38.46 -24.03 -16.78
CA LEU A 1077 39.31 -24.20 -17.97
C LEU A 1077 40.79 -24.34 -17.62
N ASN A 1078 41.25 -23.61 -16.61
CA ASN A 1078 42.65 -23.61 -16.15
C ASN A 1078 42.75 -23.91 -14.64
N PRO A 1079 42.46 -25.14 -14.20
CA PRO A 1079 42.47 -25.51 -12.79
C PRO A 1079 43.85 -25.29 -12.16
N PRO A 1080 43.94 -24.53 -11.04
CA PRO A 1080 45.18 -24.34 -10.29
C PRO A 1080 45.82 -25.66 -9.85
N ARG A 1081 47.15 -25.63 -9.74
CA ARG A 1081 47.98 -26.75 -9.30
C ARG A 1081 48.77 -26.32 -8.06
N PHE A 1082 48.81 -27.18 -7.06
CA PHE A 1082 49.49 -26.93 -5.78
C PHE A 1082 50.48 -28.05 -5.50
N GLN A 1083 51.70 -27.72 -5.09
CA GLN A 1083 52.73 -28.68 -4.72
C GLN A 1083 52.46 -29.26 -3.33
N ILE A 1084 52.57 -30.58 -3.17
CA ILE A 1084 52.50 -31.29 -1.91
C ILE A 1084 53.89 -31.88 -1.63
N PRO A 1085 54.58 -31.47 -0.55
CA PRO A 1085 55.89 -32.01 -0.22
C PRO A 1085 55.78 -33.51 0.08
N GLN A 1086 56.73 -34.30 -0.44
CA GLN A 1086 56.80 -35.75 -0.24
C GLN A 1086 58.03 -36.10 0.59
N GLN A 1087 57.94 -37.14 1.42
CA GLN A 1087 59.09 -37.58 2.23
C GLN A 1087 60.16 -38.28 1.39
N VAL A 1088 59.78 -38.94 0.29
CA VAL A 1088 60.69 -39.62 -0.65
C VAL A 1088 60.23 -39.35 -2.08
N GLY A 1089 61.11 -38.82 -2.94
CA GLY A 1089 60.81 -38.50 -4.34
C GLY A 1089 60.41 -37.04 -4.60
N PRO A 1090 60.02 -36.68 -5.84
CA PRO A 1090 59.61 -35.31 -6.18
C PRO A 1090 58.29 -34.94 -5.49
N ASN A 1091 58.07 -33.65 -5.26
CA ASN A 1091 56.82 -33.14 -4.69
C ASN A 1091 55.60 -33.60 -5.53
N GLY A 1092 54.55 -34.06 -4.84
CA GLY A 1092 53.26 -34.35 -5.46
C GLY A 1092 52.57 -33.08 -5.96
N VAL A 1093 51.58 -33.22 -6.84
CA VAL A 1093 50.80 -32.09 -7.36
C VAL A 1093 49.32 -32.33 -7.14
N TYR A 1094 48.69 -31.48 -6.33
CA TYR A 1094 47.26 -31.42 -6.15
C TYR A 1094 46.63 -30.50 -7.19
N ARG A 1095 45.69 -31.03 -7.98
CA ARG A 1095 44.94 -30.29 -8.99
C ARG A 1095 43.47 -30.22 -8.59
N LEU A 1096 42.86 -29.04 -8.70
CA LEU A 1096 41.42 -28.88 -8.45
C LEU A 1096 40.58 -29.57 -9.54
N ARG A 1097 39.38 -30.03 -9.15
CA ARG A 1097 38.39 -30.61 -10.08
C ARG A 1097 37.96 -29.56 -11.09
N GLN A 1098 37.71 -30.01 -12.32
CA GLN A 1098 37.29 -29.10 -13.39
C GLN A 1098 35.79 -28.82 -13.39
N GLY A 1099 34.93 -29.80 -13.09
CA GLY A 1099 33.47 -29.60 -13.05
C GLY A 1099 32.94 -29.37 -11.63
N GLN A 1100 32.00 -28.43 -11.49
CA GLN A 1100 31.24 -28.16 -10.26
C GLN A 1100 29.77 -27.94 -10.58
N LEU A 1101 28.90 -28.44 -9.69
CA LEU A 1101 27.45 -28.29 -9.80
C LEU A 1101 26.92 -27.55 -8.56
N HIS A 1102 26.15 -26.50 -8.79
CA HIS A 1102 25.55 -25.68 -7.76
C HIS A 1102 24.03 -25.69 -7.85
N PHE A 1103 23.38 -25.76 -6.70
CA PHE A 1103 21.93 -25.64 -6.54
C PHE A 1103 21.63 -24.48 -5.61
N ARG A 1104 20.60 -23.69 -5.94
CA ARG A 1104 20.11 -22.62 -5.09
C ARG A 1104 18.60 -22.50 -5.18
N PHE A 1105 17.99 -22.39 -4.02
CA PHE A 1105 16.58 -22.09 -3.84
C PHE A 1105 16.45 -21.20 -2.60
N SER A 1106 15.73 -20.09 -2.71
CA SER A 1106 15.46 -19.24 -1.56
C SER A 1106 14.11 -18.57 -1.71
N GLN A 1107 13.39 -18.50 -0.60
CA GLN A 1107 12.06 -17.98 -0.53
C GLN A 1107 11.86 -17.17 0.76
N ALA A 1108 11.08 -16.09 0.65
CA ALA A 1108 10.68 -15.23 1.74
C ALA A 1108 9.16 -15.01 1.68
N PHE A 1109 8.52 -14.93 2.84
CA PHE A 1109 7.08 -14.74 3.05
C PHE A 1109 6.82 -13.54 3.96
#